data_AF-A0A830GRW9-F1
#
_entry.id   AF-A0A830GRW9-F1
#
_cell.length_a   1.000
_cell.length_b   1.000
_cell.length_c   1.000
_cell.angle_alpha   90.00
_cell.angle_beta   90.00
_cell.angle_gamma   90.00
#
_symmetry.space_group_name_H-M   'P 1'
#
loop_
_entity.id
_entity.type
_entity.pdbx_description
1 polymer ?
#
loop_
_entity_poly.entity_id
_entity_poly.type
_entity_poly.pdbx_seq_one_letter_code
_entity_poly.pdbx_strand_id
1 'polypeptide(L)'
;MTDLSLQERVERYREGHPDAGVPAIAGALGESPAAVADALNDPTPDDSCDETRPSSQPQRDPKWGRWAGADWTDPDIDVYPPGLLDREQWMGHQEKKPFAPWADRDHSEADADEDARYKWGLAENYLDGEGIAMAEVDPRLDGRAFLQQPDDPFAYVDGDDVRDPETGDVHPAFVAILEHLGLTYADVSQSGTGAHAIYRGDLPGGVKQASWQLDEDPWGSNDDLPSIEIYPGKRVCVMTGDHVQGTPTDVREWDDDVLDVLLEANDEVASSQRDRVEDVDAAREEFDSSDYEPEATSADETTTDIRDIFAALDHLDAQRVAERTIVHRWNDSASTSDGYRAFAPTWGPSSNGTANIVNDRIWQDTGDRGGYGGPVVMALIDAGELRPEQAAGGVTGADWWTGVEHLRDLGFSIPELEDVDDEDQTDSADHPLLEDAFDQDAGVDGEPTSTLPLGQLEALPQQDRKRVAKKRGLDWPSTGEARDELLATIKQAMRHEDETVVDAPTSLGKSYTVATTRWDAFDDVTGGQPVVHLSATRDARDEAAAAAADAGGEHFVLQSRHEACPVAAGDHDPREAREADADRQVITIDGEPASQWLDRQCEGKGLPFSAAHQYLAEHNDQSTTLPCCRGSKTTYDEEEGDFDEGDSPQCPAIEQWETLREGEWPLVIATHNFAHVPGLRQSANIVVDEEPDFTQDLSKERIERAITAYLQAADAPVSTWESFISLVEHDGWGGDAGKERDQLQGCLDYEPDREWYISNPDAHTLAPALARAIFHAEDRGNGRRVGKTPHQPPRLDANAGDDDGWNRVWVTVAMDEDNDVRTVRTAPDLSQARSVIGLDAHPAQPVWAVNTVPHIDTTSVLDPEERRLWRRYERGLRVVQVGDATRPLASGEYFQRDQAETLVEHLRAEYGDAFRTAITTSSVESQLQDILDDAGVDDVDDRTMHYGEEKSRNDFADEGVGLVEGCIDPGDEFVLDLLAELDLDAAPETVDVDGEQERAHGRGFEGADADTAREILASVRENHTAQAAGRYARNPDDPESHATVFVRTDAMPADFADVQVSGIEWTFTDVQRDIVETLRSSTTSMTAREVAADVGVTKEHVRQTLDRLEGMDSVQAFEGGGAHGATLYADDGLPNAGVVDLGNTANDAVLDTYTWSLAIRDPAPSVDALTTGSSTDDQPATSVWDWRNTSD
;
A
#
# COMPACT_ATOMS: atom_id res chain seq x y z
N MET A 1 -27.32 -3.02 65.85
CA MET A 1 -25.99 -2.92 65.21
C MET A 1 -26.29 -2.42 63.82
N THR A 2 -26.58 -1.12 63.74
CA THR A 2 -27.63 -0.54 62.90
C THR A 2 -27.33 0.96 62.72
N ASP A 3 -26.05 1.26 62.51
CA ASP A 3 -25.47 2.60 62.31
C ASP A 3 -24.40 2.54 61.19
N LEU A 4 -24.54 1.59 60.25
CA LEU A 4 -23.75 1.52 59.03
C LEU A 4 -24.72 1.65 57.85
N SER A 5 -24.32 2.39 56.82
CA SER A 5 -25.11 2.63 55.61
C SER A 5 -25.35 1.31 54.86
N LEU A 6 -26.29 1.33 53.89
CA LEU A 6 -26.49 0.16 53.04
C LEU A 6 -25.21 -0.17 52.24
N GLN A 7 -24.54 0.86 51.74
CA GLN A 7 -23.28 0.77 50.99
C GLN A 7 -22.16 0.13 51.82
N GLU A 8 -21.89 0.64 53.03
CA GLU A 8 -20.88 0.05 53.94
C GLU A 8 -21.20 -1.40 54.30
N ARG A 9 -22.50 -1.77 54.37
CA ARG A 9 -22.94 -3.15 54.62
C ARG A 9 -22.73 -4.05 53.40
N VAL A 10 -22.88 -3.51 52.19
CA VAL A 10 -22.69 -4.20 50.91
C VAL A 10 -21.21 -4.42 50.64
N GLU A 11 -20.38 -3.38 50.70
CA GLU A 11 -18.92 -3.48 50.52
C GLU A 11 -18.30 -4.48 51.47
N ARG A 12 -18.60 -4.37 52.77
CA ARG A 12 -18.06 -5.26 53.80
C ARG A 12 -18.54 -6.71 53.70
N TYR A 13 -19.67 -6.95 53.03
CA TYR A 13 -20.10 -8.30 52.67
C TYR A 13 -19.30 -8.84 51.48
N ARG A 14 -19.04 -7.99 50.48
CA ARG A 14 -18.23 -8.30 49.28
C ARG A 14 -16.76 -8.53 49.62
N GLU A 15 -16.17 -7.78 50.56
CA GLU A 15 -14.82 -8.04 51.09
C GLU A 15 -14.65 -9.47 51.63
N GLY A 16 -15.71 -10.05 52.21
CA GLY A 16 -15.71 -11.43 52.72
C GLY A 16 -16.10 -12.50 51.69
N HIS A 17 -16.75 -12.11 50.60
CA HIS A 17 -17.32 -12.98 49.56
C HIS A 17 -17.26 -12.27 48.19
N PRO A 18 -16.07 -12.12 47.58
CA PRO A 18 -15.88 -11.27 46.41
C PRO A 18 -16.74 -11.69 45.20
N ASP A 19 -16.99 -12.99 45.04
CA ASP A 19 -17.75 -13.56 43.91
C ASP A 19 -19.28 -13.56 44.14
N ALA A 20 -19.78 -12.93 45.21
CA ALA A 20 -21.20 -12.95 45.55
C ALA A 20 -21.99 -11.95 44.69
N GLY A 21 -22.76 -12.45 43.72
CA GLY A 21 -23.66 -11.62 42.90
C GLY A 21 -24.75 -10.90 43.70
N VAL A 22 -25.24 -9.78 43.16
CA VAL A 22 -26.22 -8.86 43.78
C VAL A 22 -27.41 -9.56 44.50
N PRO A 23 -28.08 -10.58 43.93
CA PRO A 23 -29.20 -11.25 44.63
C PRO A 23 -28.77 -11.98 45.91
N ALA A 24 -27.55 -12.51 45.97
CA ALA A 24 -27.01 -13.19 47.14
C ALA A 24 -26.66 -12.20 48.26
N ILE A 25 -26.06 -11.05 47.90
CA ILE A 25 -25.79 -9.95 48.85
C ILE A 25 -27.10 -9.39 49.40
N ALA A 26 -28.09 -9.10 48.53
CA ALA A 26 -29.41 -8.62 48.93
C ALA A 26 -30.12 -9.60 49.88
N GLY A 27 -30.11 -10.90 49.57
CA GLY A 27 -30.66 -11.95 50.42
C GLY A 27 -29.97 -12.08 51.78
N ALA A 28 -28.65 -11.89 51.84
CA ALA A 28 -27.88 -11.96 53.08
C ALA A 28 -28.04 -10.72 53.97
N LEU A 29 -28.17 -9.53 53.38
CA LEU A 29 -28.36 -8.27 54.10
C LEU A 29 -29.83 -7.98 54.45
N GLY A 30 -30.78 -8.65 53.79
CA GLY A 30 -32.22 -8.48 54.01
C GLY A 30 -32.82 -7.30 53.24
N GLU A 31 -32.22 -6.94 52.10
CA GLU A 31 -32.47 -5.72 51.33
C GLU A 31 -32.95 -6.08 49.90
N SER A 32 -33.35 -5.10 49.09
CA SER A 32 -33.76 -5.38 47.70
C SER A 32 -32.54 -5.48 46.76
N PRO A 33 -32.59 -6.32 45.70
CA PRO A 33 -31.50 -6.40 44.72
C PRO A 33 -31.20 -5.05 44.05
N ALA A 34 -32.22 -4.24 43.76
CA ALA A 34 -32.02 -2.90 43.20
C ALA A 34 -31.24 -1.98 44.14
N ALA A 35 -31.60 -1.91 45.42
CA ALA A 35 -30.91 -1.05 46.38
C ALA A 35 -29.46 -1.50 46.66
N VAL A 36 -29.15 -2.78 46.45
CA VAL A 36 -27.76 -3.29 46.51
C VAL A 36 -26.99 -2.98 45.22
N ALA A 37 -27.64 -3.00 44.06
CA ALA A 37 -27.02 -2.58 42.80
C ALA A 37 -26.70 -1.07 42.82
N ASP A 38 -27.66 -0.23 43.23
CA ASP A 38 -27.47 1.21 43.37
C ASP A 38 -26.30 1.52 44.33
N ALA A 39 -26.24 0.83 45.48
CA ALA A 39 -25.17 1.00 46.46
C ALA A 39 -23.79 0.46 46.01
N LEU A 40 -23.71 -0.28 44.90
CA LEU A 40 -22.44 -0.68 44.27
C LEU A 40 -21.97 0.30 43.18
N ASN A 41 -22.83 1.20 42.73
CA ASN A 41 -22.62 2.04 41.56
C ASN A 41 -22.42 3.54 41.87
N ASP A 42 -22.46 3.96 43.14
CA ASP A 42 -22.42 5.37 43.56
C ASP A 42 -21.13 5.71 44.35
N PRO A 43 -20.21 6.56 43.85
CA PRO A 43 -18.97 6.90 44.54
C PRO A 43 -19.18 7.87 45.72
N THR A 44 -18.50 7.61 46.84
CA THR A 44 -18.77 8.24 48.14
C THR A 44 -18.46 9.76 48.24
N PRO A 45 -19.37 10.56 48.83
CA PRO A 45 -19.09 11.95 49.23
C PRO A 45 -18.60 12.03 50.69
N ASP A 46 -17.68 12.97 50.99
CA ASP A 46 -17.23 13.31 52.34
C ASP A 46 -17.73 14.71 52.75
N ASP A 47 -18.08 14.91 54.02
CA ASP A 47 -19.09 15.90 54.44
C ASP A 47 -18.60 16.92 55.51
N SER A 48 -19.37 18.01 55.63
CA SER A 48 -19.47 18.99 56.73
C SER A 48 -18.74 20.36 56.65
N CYS A 49 -19.43 21.37 57.19
CA CYS A 49 -19.19 22.81 57.05
C CYS A 49 -18.75 23.47 58.39
N ASP A 50 -18.16 24.68 58.37
CA ASP A 50 -18.68 25.90 59.05
C ASP A 50 -17.83 27.19 58.80
N GLU A 51 -18.33 28.34 59.27
CA GLU A 51 -17.94 29.74 58.95
C GLU A 51 -16.54 30.30 59.40
N THR A 52 -16.21 31.46 58.81
CA THR A 52 -15.32 32.58 59.25
C THR A 52 -13.85 32.69 58.75
N ARG A 53 -13.59 33.76 57.97
CA ARG A 53 -12.28 34.38 57.66
C ARG A 53 -11.75 35.23 58.87
N PRO A 54 -10.46 35.65 58.94
CA PRO A 54 -9.36 35.48 57.98
C PRO A 54 -7.99 34.99 58.54
N SER A 55 -7.05 34.75 57.60
CA SER A 55 -5.57 34.84 57.66
C SER A 55 -4.71 33.56 57.75
N SER A 56 -3.65 33.57 56.93
CA SER A 56 -2.49 32.66 56.81
C SER A 56 -2.70 31.23 56.26
N GLN A 57 -2.08 31.01 55.09
CA GLN A 57 -1.79 29.79 54.30
C GLN A 57 -1.27 28.57 55.10
N PRO A 58 -1.28 27.33 54.55
CA PRO A 58 -1.06 26.96 53.13
C PRO A 58 -2.26 26.35 52.38
N GLN A 59 -2.23 26.47 51.05
CA GLN A 59 -3.17 25.83 50.12
C GLN A 59 -2.97 24.31 50.07
N ARG A 60 -4.05 23.61 49.69
CA ARG A 60 -4.06 22.18 49.35
C ARG A 60 -3.96 22.05 47.84
N ASP A 61 -3.25 21.03 47.36
CA ASP A 61 -3.19 20.70 45.94
C ASP A 61 -4.58 20.29 45.40
N PRO A 62 -4.95 20.72 44.17
CA PRO A 62 -6.14 20.22 43.48
C PRO A 62 -6.04 18.73 43.15
N LYS A 63 -7.19 18.03 43.09
CA LYS A 63 -7.27 16.72 42.43
C LYS A 63 -7.42 16.94 40.93
N TRP A 64 -6.32 16.93 40.20
CA TRP A 64 -6.34 16.90 38.73
C TRP A 64 -6.85 15.53 38.24
N GLY A 65 -7.74 15.54 37.25
CA GLY A 65 -8.45 14.35 36.78
C GLY A 65 -8.07 13.94 35.36
N ARG A 66 -8.48 14.78 34.38
CA ARG A 66 -8.35 14.63 32.92
C ARG A 66 -8.45 16.02 32.26
N TRP A 67 -7.96 16.21 31.05
CA TRP A 67 -8.15 17.46 30.27
C TRP A 67 -9.60 17.70 29.91
N ALA A 68 -10.37 16.65 29.64
CA ALA A 68 -11.83 16.73 29.46
C ALA A 68 -12.60 17.24 30.70
N GLY A 69 -11.92 17.43 31.84
CA GLY A 69 -12.45 18.06 33.06
C GLY A 69 -11.83 19.43 33.39
N ALA A 70 -11.02 20.00 32.49
CA ALA A 70 -10.49 21.35 32.63
C ALA A 70 -11.54 22.40 32.22
N ASP A 71 -11.51 23.56 32.88
CA ASP A 71 -12.41 24.68 32.61
C ASP A 71 -11.65 25.78 31.86
N TRP A 72 -11.94 25.88 30.57
CA TRP A 72 -11.37 26.83 29.62
C TRP A 72 -12.18 28.13 29.53
N THR A 73 -13.27 28.27 30.30
CA THR A 73 -14.23 29.38 30.21
C THR A 73 -13.93 30.52 31.19
N ASP A 74 -13.39 30.22 32.38
CA ASP A 74 -13.06 31.20 33.44
C ASP A 74 -11.61 30.97 33.96
N PRO A 75 -10.58 31.36 33.19
CA PRO A 75 -9.18 31.12 33.56
C PRO A 75 -8.70 31.94 34.78
N ASP A 76 -7.78 31.37 35.55
CA ASP A 76 -7.12 32.01 36.68
C ASP A 76 -6.01 32.96 36.19
N ILE A 77 -6.30 34.25 36.15
CA ILE A 77 -5.41 35.30 35.63
C ILE A 77 -4.11 35.51 36.44
N ASP A 78 -3.02 35.90 35.75
CA ASP A 78 -1.67 36.16 36.31
C ASP A 78 -1.07 34.96 37.07
N VAL A 79 -1.38 33.73 36.63
CA VAL A 79 -0.82 32.48 37.14
C VAL A 79 0.15 31.91 36.11
N TYR A 80 1.42 31.81 36.48
CA TYR A 80 2.51 31.31 35.63
C TYR A 80 3.29 30.19 36.34
N PRO A 81 3.98 29.29 35.61
CA PRO A 81 4.69 28.18 36.23
C PRO A 81 5.84 28.65 37.12
N PRO A 82 5.89 28.26 38.42
CA PRO A 82 6.97 28.63 39.33
C PRO A 82 8.36 28.28 38.77
N GLY A 83 8.51 27.10 38.17
CA GLY A 83 9.78 26.66 37.57
C GLY A 83 10.23 27.40 36.30
N LEU A 84 9.37 28.21 35.70
CA LEU A 84 9.72 29.18 34.64
C LEU A 84 10.00 30.57 35.22
N LEU A 85 9.25 30.99 36.24
CA LEU A 85 9.48 32.27 36.93
C LEU A 85 10.85 32.34 37.63
N ASP A 86 11.38 31.21 38.09
CA ASP A 86 12.73 31.11 38.71
C ASP A 86 13.90 31.32 37.71
N ARG A 87 13.64 31.49 36.40
CA ARG A 87 14.65 31.58 35.34
C ARG A 87 14.81 33.01 34.80
N GLU A 88 16.05 33.48 34.61
CA GLU A 88 16.39 34.74 33.92
C GLU A 88 16.25 34.60 32.39
N GLN A 89 15.03 34.29 31.91
CA GLN A 89 14.73 34.00 30.50
C GLN A 89 13.45 34.69 30.00
N TRP A 90 12.96 35.72 30.73
CA TRP A 90 11.77 36.47 30.36
C TRP A 90 12.10 37.77 29.64
N MET A 91 11.32 38.10 28.63
CA MET A 91 11.22 39.46 28.08
C MET A 91 9.76 39.90 28.08
N GLY A 92 9.52 41.21 27.92
CA GLY A 92 8.19 41.68 27.55
C GLY A 92 7.96 41.44 26.06
N HIS A 93 6.73 41.63 25.58
CA HIS A 93 6.49 41.74 24.14
C HIS A 93 5.71 42.99 23.76
N GLN A 94 5.89 43.42 22.52
CA GLN A 94 5.06 44.43 21.85
C GLN A 94 4.57 43.83 20.53
N GLU A 95 3.26 43.82 20.27
CA GLU A 95 2.66 43.18 19.08
C GLU A 95 3.15 41.71 18.89
N LYS A 96 3.08 40.90 19.96
CA LYS A 96 3.65 39.54 20.11
C LYS A 96 5.18 39.40 19.92
N LYS A 97 5.94 40.47 19.63
CA LYS A 97 7.40 40.42 19.43
C LYS A 97 8.18 40.75 20.71
N PRO A 98 9.21 39.97 21.10
CA PRO A 98 10.03 40.26 22.28
C PRO A 98 10.60 41.68 22.28
N PHE A 99 10.46 42.37 23.41
CA PHE A 99 10.94 43.73 23.61
C PHE A 99 11.38 43.96 25.06
N ALA A 100 12.61 44.44 25.24
CA ALA A 100 13.21 44.83 26.53
C ALA A 100 13.24 46.36 26.68
N PRO A 101 12.16 47.01 27.14
CA PRO A 101 12.09 48.46 27.32
C PRO A 101 13.12 49.05 28.32
N TRP A 102 13.78 48.19 29.10
CA TRP A 102 14.84 48.49 30.08
C TRP A 102 16.26 48.48 29.51
N ALA A 103 16.50 47.79 28.40
CA ALA A 103 17.82 47.66 27.78
C ALA A 103 18.20 48.90 26.96
N ASP A 104 19.48 49.02 26.62
CA ASP A 104 19.97 50.09 25.75
C ASP A 104 19.59 49.82 24.28
N ARG A 105 19.25 50.89 23.54
CA ARG A 105 18.88 50.79 22.12
C ARG A 105 20.03 50.33 21.23
N ASP A 106 21.25 50.80 21.53
CA ASP A 106 22.43 50.57 20.71
C ASP A 106 23.34 49.58 21.48
N HIS A 107 23.59 48.39 20.93
CA HIS A 107 24.47 47.37 21.53
C HIS A 107 25.52 46.89 20.52
N SER A 108 26.70 46.46 20.96
CA SER A 108 27.79 46.04 20.05
C SER A 108 27.55 44.73 19.32
N GLU A 109 26.57 43.94 19.78
CA GLU A 109 26.13 42.69 19.16
C GLU A 109 24.79 42.85 18.39
N ALA A 110 24.30 44.07 18.25
CA ALA A 110 23.22 44.43 17.34
C ALA A 110 23.79 45.30 16.21
N ASP A 111 23.20 45.23 15.02
CA ASP A 111 23.67 46.05 13.90
C ASP A 111 23.36 47.53 14.12
N ALA A 112 24.14 48.41 13.49
CA ALA A 112 24.17 49.85 13.81
C ALA A 112 22.86 50.60 13.47
N ASP A 113 21.95 49.97 12.75
CA ASP A 113 20.60 50.43 12.41
C ASP A 113 19.46 49.62 13.06
N GLU A 114 19.78 48.52 13.76
CA GLU A 114 18.82 47.75 14.55
C GLU A 114 18.60 48.34 15.95
N ASP A 115 17.44 48.05 16.54
CA ASP A 115 17.13 48.42 17.93
C ASP A 115 17.35 47.19 18.82
N ALA A 116 18.49 47.15 19.51
CA ALA A 116 18.97 46.00 20.28
C ALA A 116 17.98 45.49 21.34
N ARG A 117 17.00 46.31 21.73
CA ARG A 117 15.94 45.97 22.69
C ARG A 117 14.94 44.94 22.16
N TYR A 118 14.86 44.73 20.84
CA TYR A 118 14.08 43.63 20.26
C TYR A 118 14.92 42.35 20.05
N LYS A 119 16.24 42.42 20.30
CA LYS A 119 17.14 41.28 20.08
C LYS A 119 17.08 40.30 21.25
N TRP A 120 16.12 39.38 21.16
CA TRP A 120 15.91 38.28 22.11
C TRP A 120 17.01 37.22 22.14
N GLY A 121 18.12 37.42 21.40
CA GLY A 121 19.35 36.66 21.55
C GLY A 121 20.38 37.26 22.52
N LEU A 122 20.14 38.48 23.04
CA LEU A 122 21.02 39.11 24.02
C LEU A 122 20.56 38.76 25.44
N ALA A 123 21.36 37.99 26.19
CA ALA A 123 21.05 37.65 27.58
C ALA A 123 20.91 38.89 28.49
N GLU A 124 21.54 40.02 28.15
CA GLU A 124 21.36 41.30 28.87
C GLU A 124 19.94 41.88 28.76
N ASN A 125 19.14 41.42 27.80
CA ASN A 125 17.73 41.79 27.66
C ASN A 125 16.80 40.99 28.58
N TYR A 126 17.24 39.86 29.14
CA TYR A 126 16.37 38.95 29.89
C TYR A 126 16.17 39.41 31.34
N LEU A 127 15.06 38.99 31.94
CA LEU A 127 14.73 39.15 33.36
C LEU A 127 14.26 37.81 33.95
N ASP A 128 14.25 37.73 35.28
CA ASP A 128 13.53 36.69 36.02
C ASP A 128 12.02 37.02 36.14
N GLY A 129 11.24 36.09 36.69
CA GLY A 129 9.79 36.23 36.88
C GLY A 129 9.39 37.46 37.72
N GLU A 130 10.16 37.80 38.77
CA GLU A 130 9.91 39.00 39.58
C GLU A 130 10.24 40.28 38.78
N GLY A 131 11.34 40.28 38.03
CA GLY A 131 11.77 41.37 37.16
C GLY A 131 10.78 41.67 36.04
N ILE A 132 10.30 40.65 35.31
CA ILE A 132 9.34 40.86 34.22
C ILE A 132 7.99 41.35 34.74
N ALA A 133 7.48 40.80 35.84
CA ALA A 133 6.23 41.27 36.46
C ALA A 133 6.33 42.73 36.96
N MET A 134 7.53 43.18 37.36
CA MET A 134 7.78 44.60 37.64
C MET A 134 7.87 45.47 36.37
N ALA A 135 8.39 44.93 35.28
CA ALA A 135 8.64 45.66 34.03
C ALA A 135 7.41 45.77 33.12
N GLU A 136 6.48 44.82 33.16
CA GLU A 136 5.20 44.79 32.45
C GLU A 136 4.31 46.01 32.74
N VAL A 137 4.55 46.71 33.85
CA VAL A 137 3.91 48.00 34.19
C VAL A 137 4.29 49.12 33.20
N ASP A 138 5.31 48.94 32.36
CA ASP A 138 5.65 49.88 31.27
C ASP A 138 4.60 49.80 30.14
N PRO A 139 3.90 50.92 29.81
CA PRO A 139 2.78 50.93 28.85
C PRO A 139 3.19 50.76 27.37
N ARG A 140 4.40 50.23 27.12
CA ARG A 140 4.89 49.79 25.81
C ARG A 140 4.85 48.27 25.65
N LEU A 141 4.55 47.54 26.72
CA LEU A 141 4.43 46.09 26.72
C LEU A 141 2.95 45.70 26.68
N ASP A 142 2.66 44.66 25.90
CA ASP A 142 1.34 44.07 25.73
C ASP A 142 1.19 42.72 26.47
N GLY A 143 2.26 42.26 27.14
CA GLY A 143 2.33 40.99 27.89
C GLY A 143 3.77 40.47 28.07
N ARG A 144 3.90 39.22 28.52
CA ARG A 144 5.17 38.54 28.83
C ARG A 144 5.50 37.47 27.80
N ALA A 145 6.80 37.28 27.51
CA ALA A 145 7.30 36.18 26.69
C ALA A 145 8.41 35.43 27.43
N PHE A 146 8.27 34.12 27.53
CA PHE A 146 9.34 33.22 27.96
C PHE A 146 10.21 32.84 26.76
N LEU A 147 11.53 32.87 26.92
CA LEU A 147 12.49 32.61 25.84
C LEU A 147 13.18 31.26 26.06
N GLN A 148 12.50 30.21 25.60
CA GLN A 148 13.02 28.84 25.58
C GLN A 148 14.33 28.80 24.78
N GLN A 149 15.39 28.24 25.36
CA GLN A 149 16.70 28.11 24.72
C GLN A 149 16.91 26.68 24.19
N PRO A 150 17.91 26.43 23.31
CA PRO A 150 18.15 25.10 22.74
C PRO A 150 18.40 24.00 23.79
N ASP A 151 18.98 24.36 24.95
CA ASP A 151 19.34 23.42 26.01
C ASP A 151 18.26 23.32 27.13
N ASP A 152 17.10 23.98 26.97
CA ASP A 152 16.02 23.89 27.96
C ASP A 152 15.20 22.59 27.78
N PRO A 153 14.84 21.89 28.88
CA PRO A 153 14.12 20.62 28.82
C PRO A 153 12.61 20.85 28.72
N PHE A 154 12.16 21.62 27.73
CA PHE A 154 10.76 22.04 27.58
C PHE A 154 10.26 21.83 26.17
N ALA A 155 8.99 21.47 26.04
CA ALA A 155 8.27 21.47 24.78
C ALA A 155 7.05 22.39 24.88
N TYR A 156 6.89 23.27 23.91
CA TYR A 156 5.81 24.25 23.83
C TYR A 156 4.81 23.83 22.76
N VAL A 157 3.59 23.50 23.18
CA VAL A 157 2.46 23.18 22.31
C VAL A 157 1.61 24.44 22.15
N ASP A 158 1.41 24.87 20.91
CA ASP A 158 0.62 26.03 20.50
C ASP A 158 -0.59 25.53 19.71
N GLY A 159 -1.81 25.81 20.16
CA GLY A 159 -3.04 25.49 19.42
C GLY A 159 -3.66 26.77 18.92
N ASP A 160 -3.65 26.99 17.60
CA ASP A 160 -4.25 28.16 16.95
C ASP A 160 -5.71 27.86 16.58
N ASP A 161 -6.60 28.81 16.91
CA ASP A 161 -8.05 28.77 16.70
C ASP A 161 -8.80 27.51 17.20
N VAL A 162 -8.17 26.74 18.11
CA VAL A 162 -8.72 25.55 18.78
C VAL A 162 -9.76 25.84 19.87
N ARG A 163 -10.02 27.10 20.22
CA ARG A 163 -10.96 27.53 21.26
C ARG A 163 -11.96 28.52 20.69
N ASP A 164 -13.25 28.28 20.91
CA ASP A 164 -14.30 29.21 20.53
C ASP A 164 -14.29 30.44 21.47
N PRO A 165 -14.10 31.67 20.96
CA PRO A 165 -14.03 32.87 21.79
C PRO A 165 -15.38 33.30 22.39
N GLU A 166 -16.52 32.86 21.85
CA GLU A 166 -17.85 33.19 22.41
C GLU A 166 -18.28 32.25 23.54
N THR A 167 -17.99 30.95 23.42
CA THR A 167 -18.40 29.92 24.39
C THR A 167 -17.29 29.52 25.37
N GLY A 168 -16.04 29.53 24.91
CA GLY A 168 -14.89 28.94 25.60
C GLY A 168 -14.76 27.42 25.41
N ASP A 169 -15.56 26.81 24.55
CA ASP A 169 -15.45 25.39 24.20
C ASP A 169 -14.21 25.13 23.32
N VAL A 170 -13.47 24.06 23.61
CA VAL A 170 -12.21 23.70 22.95
C VAL A 170 -12.40 22.50 22.02
N HIS A 171 -11.68 22.50 20.90
CA HIS A 171 -11.76 21.47 19.86
C HIS A 171 -11.51 20.07 20.42
N PRO A 172 -12.39 19.08 20.16
CA PRO A 172 -12.27 17.74 20.74
C PRO A 172 -10.96 17.02 20.42
N ALA A 173 -10.40 17.21 19.21
CA ALA A 173 -9.13 16.59 18.84
C ALA A 173 -7.97 17.20 19.62
N PHE A 174 -7.93 18.52 19.80
CA PHE A 174 -6.92 19.18 20.65
C PHE A 174 -6.98 18.67 22.10
N VAL A 175 -8.19 18.50 22.67
CA VAL A 175 -8.35 17.93 24.02
C VAL A 175 -7.91 16.46 24.07
N ALA A 176 -8.17 15.67 23.03
CA ALA A 176 -7.72 14.28 22.95
C ALA A 176 -6.19 14.18 22.89
N ILE A 177 -5.54 14.99 22.05
CA ILE A 177 -4.07 15.06 21.94
C ILE A 177 -3.45 15.41 23.31
N LEU A 178 -3.97 16.42 23.99
CA LEU A 178 -3.50 16.77 25.33
C LEU A 178 -3.78 15.67 26.38
N GLU A 179 -4.89 14.93 26.27
CA GLU A 179 -5.19 13.76 27.13
C GLU A 179 -4.16 12.64 26.94
N HIS A 180 -3.67 12.43 25.72
CA HIS A 180 -2.58 11.49 25.42
C HIS A 180 -1.23 11.98 25.94
N LEU A 181 -0.87 13.26 25.74
CA LEU A 181 0.36 13.85 26.27
C LEU A 181 0.37 14.01 27.81
N GLY A 182 -0.80 13.91 28.46
CA GLY A 182 -0.97 14.04 29.90
C GLY A 182 -1.13 15.48 30.39
N LEU A 183 -1.48 15.64 31.67
CA LEU A 183 -1.82 16.94 32.27
C LEU A 183 -0.59 17.77 32.68
N THR A 184 -0.45 18.96 32.09
CA THR A 184 0.57 19.97 32.38
C THR A 184 -0.03 21.39 32.50
N TYR A 185 0.80 22.42 32.73
CA TYR A 185 0.36 23.81 32.67
C TYR A 185 -0.14 24.21 31.27
N ALA A 186 -1.31 24.84 31.23
CA ALA A 186 -1.83 25.53 30.05
C ALA A 186 -2.38 26.92 30.39
N ASP A 187 -2.28 27.84 29.43
CA ASP A 187 -2.96 29.14 29.44
C ASP A 187 -3.68 29.43 28.10
N VAL A 188 -4.67 30.32 28.14
CA VAL A 188 -5.41 30.77 26.94
C VAL A 188 -4.55 31.79 26.18
N SER A 189 -4.47 31.67 24.85
CA SER A 189 -3.59 32.53 24.06
C SER A 189 -4.06 33.99 24.01
N GLN A 190 -3.17 34.91 23.60
CA GLN A 190 -3.47 36.35 23.56
C GLN A 190 -4.62 36.72 22.60
N SER A 191 -5.01 35.86 21.65
CA SER A 191 -6.20 36.09 20.80
C SER A 191 -7.51 35.76 21.52
N GLY A 192 -7.47 34.88 22.52
CA GLY A 192 -8.64 34.24 23.13
C GLY A 192 -9.20 33.07 22.32
N THR A 193 -8.70 32.84 21.11
CA THR A 193 -9.10 31.75 20.19
C THR A 193 -8.14 30.57 20.21
N GLY A 194 -6.90 30.76 20.67
CA GLY A 194 -5.92 29.69 20.83
C GLY A 194 -5.66 29.30 22.28
N ALA A 195 -4.82 28.28 22.47
CA ALA A 195 -4.42 27.74 23.77
C ALA A 195 -2.97 27.25 23.73
N HIS A 196 -2.22 27.45 24.81
CA HIS A 196 -0.86 26.94 24.93
C HIS A 196 -0.77 25.87 26.03
N ALA A 197 0.05 24.84 25.83
CA ALA A 197 0.44 23.89 26.87
C ALA A 197 1.96 23.70 26.88
N ILE A 198 2.57 23.71 28.07
CA ILE A 198 4.04 23.58 28.19
C ILE A 198 4.37 22.28 28.92
N TYR A 199 5.16 21.44 28.28
CA TYR A 199 5.63 20.14 28.76
C TYR A 199 7.15 20.15 29.03
N ARG A 200 7.65 19.06 29.61
CA ARG A 200 9.06 18.67 29.62
C ARG A 200 9.21 17.45 28.74
N GLY A 201 10.18 17.50 27.83
CA GLY A 201 10.38 16.50 26.80
C GLY A 201 11.07 17.14 25.60
N ASP A 202 11.35 16.33 24.58
CA ASP A 202 11.97 16.73 23.31
C ASP A 202 11.31 15.92 22.18
N LEU A 203 11.21 16.48 20.97
CA LEU A 203 10.62 15.72 19.86
C LEU A 203 11.60 14.61 19.42
N PRO A 204 11.14 13.36 19.24
CA PRO A 204 12.02 12.26 18.87
C PRO A 204 12.64 12.48 17.48
N GLY A 205 13.85 11.97 17.27
CA GLY A 205 14.64 12.26 16.07
C GLY A 205 15.19 13.70 15.98
N GLY A 206 15.05 14.54 17.01
CA GLY A 206 15.57 15.92 16.98
C GLY A 206 14.79 16.86 16.05
N VAL A 207 13.54 16.51 15.75
CA VAL A 207 12.60 17.31 14.96
C VAL A 207 12.43 18.70 15.60
N LYS A 208 12.57 19.77 14.80
CA LYS A 208 12.63 21.15 15.34
C LYS A 208 11.25 21.78 15.58
N GLN A 209 10.24 21.27 14.88
CA GLN A 209 8.84 21.65 14.98
C GLN A 209 8.01 20.48 14.41
N ALA A 210 6.90 20.17 15.07
CA ALA A 210 5.79 19.41 14.50
C ALA A 210 4.58 20.34 14.28
N SER A 211 3.74 20.12 13.26
CA SER A 211 2.62 21.00 12.91
C SER A 211 1.58 20.36 11.99
N TRP A 212 0.30 20.39 12.37
CA TRP A 212 -0.80 19.87 11.54
C TRP A 212 -2.15 20.58 11.77
N GLN A 213 -3.11 20.34 10.87
CA GLN A 213 -4.49 20.83 10.98
C GLN A 213 -5.37 19.80 11.71
N LEU A 214 -6.33 20.26 12.50
CA LEU A 214 -7.17 19.41 13.35
C LEU A 214 -8.58 19.15 12.79
N ASP A 215 -9.01 19.92 11.79
CA ASP A 215 -10.34 19.86 11.18
C ASP A 215 -10.32 20.58 9.81
N GLU A 216 -11.25 20.22 8.92
CA GLU A 216 -11.45 20.88 7.63
C GLU A 216 -12.39 22.10 7.71
N ASP A 217 -13.15 22.22 8.80
CA ASP A 217 -14.05 23.34 9.10
C ASP A 217 -13.53 24.21 10.28
N PRO A 218 -13.73 25.55 10.27
CA PRO A 218 -13.38 26.41 11.41
C PRO A 218 -14.10 26.04 12.71
N TRP A 219 -13.38 26.01 13.84
CA TRP A 219 -13.97 25.63 15.12
C TRP A 219 -14.85 26.73 15.73
N GLY A 220 -16.12 26.38 16.01
CA GLY A 220 -17.04 27.22 16.75
C GLY A 220 -17.42 28.53 16.02
N SER A 221 -16.85 29.65 16.47
CA SER A 221 -17.07 30.99 15.89
C SER A 221 -15.82 31.61 15.27
N ASN A 222 -14.75 30.84 15.11
CA ASN A 222 -13.51 31.28 14.46
C ASN A 222 -13.67 31.38 12.92
N ASP A 223 -12.89 32.26 12.29
CA ASP A 223 -12.90 32.49 10.83
C ASP A 223 -11.88 31.58 10.10
N ASP A 224 -10.84 31.11 10.80
CA ASP A 224 -9.72 30.32 10.28
C ASP A 224 -9.74 28.86 10.84
N LEU A 225 -9.00 27.94 10.21
CA LEU A 225 -9.02 26.50 10.55
C LEU A 225 -8.20 26.19 11.82
N PRO A 226 -8.66 25.26 12.68
CA PRO A 226 -7.95 24.90 13.89
C PRO A 226 -6.68 24.09 13.58
N SER A 227 -5.56 24.45 14.21
CA SER A 227 -4.26 23.78 14.03
C SER A 227 -3.49 23.64 15.33
N ILE A 228 -2.45 22.81 15.31
CA ILE A 228 -1.54 22.59 16.43
C ILE A 228 -0.09 22.61 15.94
N GLU A 229 0.79 23.29 16.70
CA GLU A 229 2.24 23.31 16.52
C GLU A 229 2.95 22.86 17.81
N ILE A 230 4.06 22.11 17.71
CA ILE A 230 4.84 21.64 18.86
C ILE A 230 6.33 21.99 18.69
N TYR A 231 6.94 22.59 19.72
CA TYR A 231 8.31 23.12 19.68
C TYR A 231 9.16 22.70 20.90
N PRO A 232 10.16 21.81 20.74
CA PRO A 232 11.08 21.47 21.82
C PRO A 232 12.29 22.42 21.90
N GLY A 233 12.67 23.05 20.77
CA GLY A 233 13.87 23.86 20.66
C GLY A 233 13.71 25.34 21.05
N LYS A 234 14.60 26.17 20.54
CA LYS A 234 14.64 27.61 20.82
C LYS A 234 13.43 28.36 20.25
N ARG A 235 12.47 28.73 21.10
CA ARG A 235 11.22 29.40 20.72
C ARG A 235 10.93 30.63 21.60
N VAL A 236 10.14 31.56 21.04
CA VAL A 236 9.52 32.65 21.80
C VAL A 236 8.12 32.17 22.21
N CYS A 237 7.92 31.94 23.49
CA CYS A 237 6.66 31.47 24.06
C CYS A 237 5.91 32.68 24.64
N VAL A 238 4.85 33.15 23.96
CA VAL A 238 4.03 34.28 24.45
C VAL A 238 3.07 33.74 25.49
N MET A 239 3.23 34.13 26.75
CA MET A 239 2.44 33.58 27.86
C MET A 239 1.54 34.65 28.46
N THR A 240 0.24 34.38 28.52
CA THR A 240 -0.76 35.28 29.11
C THR A 240 -0.82 35.14 30.63
N GLY A 241 -0.56 33.93 31.14
CA GLY A 241 -0.85 33.59 32.53
C GLY A 241 -2.35 33.52 32.84
N ASP A 242 -3.21 33.45 31.81
CA ASP A 242 -4.64 33.15 31.94
C ASP A 242 -4.80 31.63 32.06
N HIS A 243 -4.42 31.11 33.23
CA HIS A 243 -4.25 29.68 33.51
C HIS A 243 -5.57 28.90 33.45
N VAL A 244 -5.56 27.78 32.76
CA VAL A 244 -6.75 26.93 32.56
C VAL A 244 -7.09 26.20 33.85
N GLN A 245 -8.24 26.51 34.44
CA GLN A 245 -8.66 25.91 35.70
C GLN A 245 -8.82 24.38 35.55
N GLY A 246 -8.44 23.62 36.59
CA GLY A 246 -8.44 22.17 36.52
C GLY A 246 -7.20 21.55 35.87
N THR A 247 -6.27 22.36 35.34
CA THR A 247 -4.92 21.91 34.92
C THR A 247 -3.88 22.17 36.03
N PRO A 248 -2.71 21.51 35.97
CA PRO A 248 -1.55 21.81 36.83
C PRO A 248 -1.03 23.24 36.70
N THR A 249 -0.46 23.80 37.77
CA THR A 249 0.28 25.08 37.72
C THR A 249 1.78 24.91 37.51
N ASP A 250 2.28 23.68 37.45
CA ASP A 250 3.69 23.34 37.19
C ASP A 250 3.81 22.62 35.84
N VAL A 251 4.90 22.90 35.11
CA VAL A 251 5.28 22.20 33.88
C VAL A 251 5.69 20.75 34.22
N ARG A 252 4.99 19.78 33.62
CA ARG A 252 5.22 18.34 33.79
C ARG A 252 5.83 17.69 32.55
N GLU A 253 6.43 16.51 32.75
CA GLU A 253 6.83 15.60 31.68
C GLU A 253 5.59 15.09 30.94
N TRP A 254 5.65 15.02 29.61
CA TRP A 254 4.61 14.40 28.78
C TRP A 254 4.77 12.86 28.75
N ASP A 255 3.81 12.17 28.13
CA ASP A 255 3.90 10.73 27.89
C ASP A 255 4.70 10.44 26.60
N ASP A 256 6.01 10.23 26.74
CA ASP A 256 6.92 9.93 25.63
C ASP A 256 6.49 8.66 24.85
N ASP A 257 5.90 7.66 25.52
CA ASP A 257 5.48 6.37 24.91
C ASP A 257 4.33 6.54 23.88
N VAL A 258 3.61 7.68 23.92
CA VAL A 258 2.47 7.97 23.02
C VAL A 258 2.82 9.03 21.98
N LEU A 259 3.84 9.86 22.24
CA LEU A 259 4.25 10.95 21.37
C LEU A 259 4.69 10.48 19.97
N ASP A 260 5.39 9.34 19.88
CA ASP A 260 5.80 8.75 18.60
C ASP A 260 4.59 8.46 17.70
N VAL A 261 3.65 7.66 18.20
CA VAL A 261 2.43 7.25 17.49
C VAL A 261 1.56 8.46 17.14
N LEU A 262 1.51 9.47 18.02
CA LEU A 262 0.71 10.67 17.81
C LEU A 262 1.28 11.54 16.68
N LEU A 263 2.60 11.68 16.59
CA LEU A 263 3.27 12.39 15.49
C LEU A 263 3.14 11.63 14.17
N GLU A 264 3.36 10.31 14.18
CA GLU A 264 3.21 9.44 13.01
C GLU A 264 1.79 9.51 12.42
N ALA A 265 0.76 9.46 13.27
CA ALA A 265 -0.63 9.48 12.86
C ALA A 265 -1.17 10.86 12.44
N ASN A 266 -0.41 11.95 12.59
CA ASN A 266 -0.94 13.31 12.38
C ASN A 266 -0.01 14.29 11.63
N ASP A 267 1.30 14.03 11.47
CA ASP A 267 2.25 15.02 10.93
C ASP A 267 3.22 14.45 9.87
N GLU A 268 2.92 14.73 8.60
CA GLU A 268 3.74 14.41 7.42
C GLU A 268 5.13 15.09 7.41
N VAL A 269 5.28 16.22 8.13
CA VAL A 269 6.54 16.97 8.22
C VAL A 269 7.43 16.41 9.34
N ALA A 270 6.84 15.88 10.41
CA ALA A 270 7.59 15.17 11.45
C ALA A 270 8.05 13.78 11.00
N SER A 271 7.21 13.01 10.28
CA SER A 271 7.61 11.73 9.68
C SER A 271 8.75 11.93 8.67
N SER A 272 8.57 12.81 7.69
CA SER A 272 9.60 13.09 6.68
C SER A 272 10.87 13.79 7.22
N GLN A 273 10.86 14.33 8.45
CA GLN A 273 12.08 14.76 9.15
C GLN A 273 12.75 13.63 9.93
N ARG A 274 12.00 12.64 10.46
CA ARG A 274 12.56 11.46 11.12
C ARG A 274 13.25 10.53 10.14
N ASP A 275 12.62 10.27 8.99
CA ASP A 275 13.22 9.46 7.91
C ASP A 275 14.60 10.03 7.53
N ARG A 276 14.70 11.37 7.43
CA ARG A 276 15.95 12.11 7.16
C ARG A 276 16.96 12.11 8.30
N VAL A 277 16.63 11.66 9.51
CA VAL A 277 17.57 11.57 10.65
C VAL A 277 18.02 10.12 10.85
N GLU A 278 17.14 9.14 10.68
CA GLU A 278 17.55 7.73 10.72
C GLU A 278 18.40 7.33 9.51
N ASP A 279 18.11 7.82 8.29
CA ASP A 279 18.96 7.58 7.12
C ASP A 279 20.34 8.27 7.20
N VAL A 280 20.43 9.44 7.85
CA VAL A 280 21.69 10.22 7.89
C VAL A 280 22.68 9.69 8.93
N ASP A 281 22.22 9.20 10.08
CA ASP A 281 23.10 8.62 11.11
C ASP A 281 23.43 7.13 10.84
N ALA A 282 22.68 6.42 9.98
CA ALA A 282 22.96 5.03 9.64
C ALA A 282 23.88 4.83 8.40
N ALA A 283 23.96 5.82 7.50
CA ALA A 283 24.63 5.69 6.20
C ALA A 283 26.02 6.36 6.08
N ARG A 284 26.62 6.85 7.17
CA ARG A 284 28.01 7.36 7.19
C ARG A 284 28.86 6.67 8.25
N GLU A 285 29.61 5.63 7.84
CA GLU A 285 30.99 5.54 8.33
C GLU A 285 31.72 6.78 7.78
N GLU A 286 31.71 7.86 8.57
CA GLU A 286 32.40 9.10 8.22
C GLU A 286 33.87 8.77 8.01
N PHE A 287 34.35 8.89 6.77
CA PHE A 287 35.77 8.87 6.47
C PHE A 287 36.38 10.12 7.12
N ASP A 288 36.82 9.97 8.37
CA ASP A 288 37.42 11.05 9.13
C ASP A 288 38.76 11.45 8.48
N SER A 289 38.67 12.42 7.56
CA SER A 289 39.82 12.96 6.84
C SER A 289 40.85 13.61 7.78
N SER A 290 40.53 13.82 9.06
CA SER A 290 41.48 14.40 10.01
C SER A 290 42.64 13.45 10.41
N ASP A 291 42.48 12.14 10.17
CA ASP A 291 43.51 11.11 10.41
C ASP A 291 44.15 10.55 9.11
N TYR A 292 43.79 11.07 7.92
CA TYR A 292 44.35 10.68 6.61
C TYR A 292 45.21 11.80 5.99
N GLU A 293 46.47 11.51 5.63
CA GLU A 293 47.30 12.42 4.81
C GLU A 293 47.24 11.95 3.33
N PRO A 294 46.60 12.70 2.42
CA PRO A 294 46.48 12.33 1.01
C PRO A 294 47.82 12.42 0.24
N GLU A 295 48.01 11.55 -0.76
CA GLU A 295 49.22 11.55 -1.59
C GLU A 295 49.14 12.51 -2.79
N ALA A 296 47.93 12.74 -3.33
CA ALA A 296 47.63 13.76 -4.35
C ALA A 296 46.64 14.83 -3.85
N THR A 297 46.84 16.11 -4.19
CA THR A 297 46.01 17.23 -3.66
C THR A 297 45.73 18.35 -4.67
N SER A 298 46.12 18.18 -5.94
CA SER A 298 45.94 19.19 -6.98
C SER A 298 45.39 18.61 -8.28
N ALA A 299 44.69 19.45 -9.06
CA ALA A 299 44.04 19.03 -10.31
C ALA A 299 45.02 18.70 -11.47
N ASP A 300 46.33 18.87 -11.28
CA ASP A 300 47.39 18.44 -12.20
C ASP A 300 48.03 17.10 -11.78
N GLU A 301 47.54 16.47 -10.70
CA GLU A 301 48.05 15.20 -10.14
C GLU A 301 47.04 14.06 -10.35
N THR A 302 47.55 12.89 -10.70
CA THR A 302 46.79 11.64 -10.75
C THR A 302 46.94 10.86 -9.44
N THR A 303 45.94 10.06 -9.07
CA THR A 303 45.95 9.17 -7.90
C THR A 303 45.40 7.78 -8.26
N THR A 304 45.75 6.77 -7.46
CA THR A 304 45.18 5.42 -7.54
C THR A 304 44.34 5.08 -6.29
N ASP A 305 44.13 6.05 -5.39
CA ASP A 305 43.39 5.88 -4.14
C ASP A 305 42.25 6.91 -4.08
N ILE A 306 41.01 6.44 -4.19
CA ILE A 306 39.79 7.27 -4.16
C ILE A 306 39.68 8.14 -2.89
N ARG A 307 40.37 7.77 -1.81
CA ARG A 307 40.42 8.56 -0.56
C ARG A 307 41.11 9.92 -0.73
N ASP A 308 42.03 10.08 -1.68
CA ASP A 308 42.60 11.38 -2.04
C ASP A 308 41.52 12.33 -2.62
N ILE A 309 40.55 11.79 -3.36
CA ILE A 309 39.45 12.55 -3.95
C ILE A 309 38.44 12.95 -2.88
N PHE A 310 38.08 12.05 -1.94
CA PHE A 310 37.25 12.41 -0.79
C PHE A 310 37.90 13.50 0.07
N ALA A 311 39.20 13.38 0.37
CA ALA A 311 39.95 14.41 1.10
C ALA A 311 40.02 15.75 0.34
N ALA A 312 40.11 15.74 -0.99
CA ALA A 312 40.08 16.95 -1.80
C ALA A 312 38.70 17.63 -1.79
N LEU A 313 37.61 16.85 -1.81
CA LEU A 313 36.23 17.36 -1.74
C LEU A 313 35.88 17.96 -0.38
N ASP A 314 36.27 17.32 0.73
CA ASP A 314 36.10 17.85 2.09
C ASP A 314 36.89 19.14 2.35
N HIS A 315 37.90 19.43 1.52
CA HIS A 315 38.67 20.68 1.55
C HIS A 315 38.12 21.78 0.62
N LEU A 316 37.01 21.56 -0.08
CA LEU A 316 36.35 22.59 -0.88
C LEU A 316 35.46 23.48 -0.01
N ASP A 317 35.70 24.79 -0.09
CA ASP A 317 34.79 25.82 0.44
C ASP A 317 33.49 25.83 -0.37
N ALA A 318 32.40 25.35 0.24
CA ALA A 318 31.10 25.23 -0.41
C ALA A 318 30.50 26.59 -0.81
N GLN A 319 30.79 27.71 -0.12
CA GLN A 319 30.36 29.04 -0.57
C GLN A 319 31.05 29.42 -1.89
N ARG A 320 32.32 29.03 -2.06
CA ARG A 320 33.09 29.27 -3.28
C ARG A 320 32.65 28.38 -4.43
N VAL A 321 32.18 27.16 -4.15
CA VAL A 321 31.52 26.30 -5.14
C VAL A 321 30.21 26.94 -5.57
N ALA A 322 29.33 27.26 -4.61
CA ALA A 322 28.04 27.90 -4.87
C ALA A 322 28.17 29.20 -5.67
N GLU A 323 29.16 30.06 -5.39
CA GLU A 323 29.42 31.30 -6.14
C GLU A 323 29.61 31.07 -7.65
N ARG A 324 30.03 29.87 -8.03
CA ARG A 324 30.40 29.51 -9.40
C ARG A 324 29.40 28.61 -10.11
N THR A 325 28.46 28.03 -9.36
CA THR A 325 27.44 27.11 -9.84
C THR A 325 26.05 27.71 -9.62
N ILE A 326 25.52 27.57 -8.41
CA ILE A 326 24.10 27.80 -8.11
C ILE A 326 23.73 29.24 -7.74
N VAL A 327 24.70 30.13 -7.48
CA VAL A 327 24.45 31.52 -7.07
C VAL A 327 24.24 32.45 -8.28
N HIS A 328 23.03 33.00 -8.43
CA HIS A 328 22.79 34.13 -9.34
C HIS A 328 23.19 35.48 -8.70
N ARG A 329 22.85 35.69 -7.43
CA ARG A 329 23.18 36.92 -6.69
C ARG A 329 23.11 36.71 -5.18
N TRP A 330 24.21 36.98 -4.47
CA TRP A 330 24.24 37.04 -3.02
C TRP A 330 23.21 38.03 -2.43
N ASN A 331 22.54 37.62 -1.35
CA ASN A 331 21.67 38.46 -0.53
C ASN A 331 22.30 38.69 0.85
N ASP A 332 23.32 39.54 0.89
CA ASP A 332 24.03 39.95 2.12
C ASP A 332 23.15 40.80 3.08
N SER A 333 21.85 40.92 2.82
CA SER A 333 20.87 41.61 3.67
C SER A 333 19.81 40.68 4.28
N ALA A 334 19.89 39.38 4.02
CA ALA A 334 19.12 38.39 4.76
C ALA A 334 19.80 38.09 6.11
N SER A 335 19.00 37.90 7.17
CA SER A 335 19.50 37.38 8.44
C SER A 335 19.62 35.86 8.35
N THR A 336 20.83 35.34 8.55
CA THR A 336 21.16 33.91 8.53
C THR A 336 21.86 33.50 9.83
N SER A 337 21.86 32.21 10.15
CA SER A 337 22.62 31.63 11.26
C SER A 337 24.13 31.67 10.99
N ASP A 338 24.93 31.61 12.07
CA ASP A 338 26.40 31.72 11.99
C ASP A 338 27.01 30.77 10.96
N GLY A 339 27.72 31.35 9.99
CA GLY A 339 28.40 30.65 8.89
C GLY A 339 27.61 30.57 7.57
N TYR A 340 26.29 30.69 7.60
CA TYR A 340 25.46 30.63 6.39
C TYR A 340 25.34 31.99 5.69
N ARG A 341 25.28 31.98 4.37
CA ARG A 341 25.10 33.17 3.51
C ARG A 341 23.97 32.93 2.51
N ALA A 342 23.00 33.83 2.47
CA ALA A 342 21.83 33.70 1.61
C ALA A 342 22.07 34.20 0.18
N PHE A 343 21.38 33.63 -0.81
CA PHE A 343 21.48 34.02 -2.21
C PHE A 343 20.20 33.76 -3.01
N ALA A 344 20.02 34.53 -4.10
CA ALA A 344 19.06 34.19 -5.15
C ALA A 344 19.73 33.17 -6.08
N PRO A 345 19.13 31.99 -6.31
CA PRO A 345 19.75 30.93 -7.10
C PRO A 345 19.61 31.15 -8.62
N THR A 346 20.38 30.39 -9.42
CA THR A 346 20.36 30.44 -10.90
C THR A 346 19.01 30.07 -11.52
N TRP A 347 18.28 29.13 -10.93
CA TRP A 347 16.89 28.77 -11.31
C TRP A 347 15.85 29.78 -10.82
N GLY A 348 16.19 30.66 -9.87
CA GLY A 348 15.30 31.66 -9.27
C GLY A 348 15.84 33.09 -9.30
N PRO A 349 16.27 33.66 -10.44
CA PRO A 349 16.99 34.93 -10.50
C PRO A 349 16.15 36.15 -10.11
N SER A 350 14.82 36.02 -10.13
CA SER A 350 13.85 37.03 -9.67
C SER A 350 13.49 36.91 -8.18
N SER A 351 13.93 35.86 -7.49
CA SER A 351 13.64 35.64 -6.08
C SER A 351 14.30 36.69 -5.18
N ASN A 352 13.80 36.80 -3.95
CA ASN A 352 14.47 37.56 -2.89
C ASN A 352 15.74 36.83 -2.38
N GLY A 353 15.88 35.53 -2.64
CA GLY A 353 17.02 34.73 -2.21
C GLY A 353 17.16 34.58 -0.70
N THR A 354 16.05 34.56 0.05
CA THR A 354 16.08 34.32 1.50
C THR A 354 15.97 32.83 1.87
N ALA A 355 15.46 32.01 0.96
CA ALA A 355 15.28 30.56 1.18
C ALA A 355 16.56 29.77 0.92
N ASN A 356 17.37 30.17 -0.07
CA ASN A 356 18.62 29.49 -0.41
C ASN A 356 19.78 30.06 0.40
N ILE A 357 20.42 29.21 1.21
CA ILE A 357 21.53 29.53 2.11
C ILE A 357 22.69 28.53 1.93
N VAL A 358 23.93 28.98 2.10
CA VAL A 358 25.13 28.12 1.99
C VAL A 358 26.19 28.50 3.02
N ASN A 359 26.78 27.53 3.70
CA ASN A 359 27.93 27.73 4.59
C ASN A 359 29.23 27.22 3.93
N ASP A 360 30.31 27.06 4.69
CA ASP A 360 31.60 26.59 4.18
C ASP A 360 31.61 25.09 3.76
N ARG A 361 30.54 24.33 4.06
CA ARG A 361 30.43 22.88 3.82
C ARG A 361 29.22 22.46 2.96
N ILE A 362 28.07 23.11 3.12
CA ILE A 362 26.77 22.67 2.58
C ILE A 362 25.87 23.83 2.16
N TRP A 363 25.05 23.59 1.13
CA TRP A 363 23.90 24.40 0.71
C TRP A 363 22.59 23.78 1.19
N GLN A 364 21.60 24.64 1.45
CA GLN A 364 20.24 24.30 1.86
C GLN A 364 19.24 25.31 1.25
N ASP A 365 18.10 24.83 0.77
CA ASP A 365 16.92 25.60 0.42
C ASP A 365 15.83 25.39 1.49
N THR A 366 15.47 26.45 2.20
CA THR A 366 14.48 26.45 3.28
C THR A 366 13.09 26.89 2.81
N GLY A 367 12.83 26.92 1.50
CA GLY A 367 11.50 27.11 0.94
C GLY A 367 10.84 25.78 0.56
N ASP A 368 9.62 25.87 0.04
CA ASP A 368 8.73 24.75 -0.35
C ASP A 368 9.32 23.73 -1.35
N ARG A 369 10.57 23.94 -1.81
CA ARG A 369 11.33 23.10 -2.74
C ARG A 369 12.34 22.15 -2.08
N GLY A 370 12.71 22.38 -0.81
CA GLY A 370 13.41 21.41 0.04
C GLY A 370 14.83 20.94 -0.34
N GLY A 371 15.53 21.60 -1.28
CA GLY A 371 16.87 21.18 -1.73
C GLY A 371 17.98 21.24 -0.66
N TYR A 372 18.95 20.34 -0.72
CA TYR A 372 20.10 20.27 0.21
C TYR A 372 21.30 19.62 -0.48
N GLY A 373 22.55 20.00 -0.15
CA GLY A 373 23.71 19.27 -0.65
C GLY A 373 25.09 19.92 -0.48
N GLY A 374 26.13 19.11 -0.68
CA GLY A 374 27.53 19.54 -0.69
C GLY A 374 28.06 19.98 -2.07
N PRO A 375 29.38 20.20 -2.22
CA PRO A 375 30.02 20.64 -3.47
C PRO A 375 29.61 19.92 -4.75
N VAL A 376 29.54 18.58 -4.72
CA VAL A 376 29.21 17.74 -5.90
C VAL A 376 27.75 17.95 -6.33
N VAL A 377 26.82 18.02 -5.37
CA VAL A 377 25.39 18.27 -5.62
C VAL A 377 25.20 19.63 -6.29
N MET A 378 25.89 20.66 -5.78
CA MET A 378 25.85 22.00 -6.36
C MET A 378 26.47 22.07 -7.77
N ALA A 379 27.40 21.16 -8.10
CA ALA A 379 27.99 21.07 -9.42
C ALA A 379 27.01 20.44 -10.43
N LEU A 380 26.33 19.36 -10.05
CA LEU A 380 25.34 18.70 -10.92
C LEU A 380 24.13 19.58 -11.26
N ILE A 381 23.70 20.42 -10.31
CA ILE A 381 22.64 21.40 -10.55
C ILE A 381 23.07 22.48 -11.58
N ASP A 382 24.36 22.78 -11.69
CA ASP A 382 24.91 23.72 -12.69
C ASP A 382 25.24 23.04 -14.03
N ALA A 383 25.62 21.76 -14.01
CA ALA A 383 25.72 20.93 -15.21
C ALA A 383 24.33 20.73 -15.87
N GLY A 384 23.27 20.69 -15.07
CA GLY A 384 21.89 20.48 -15.52
C GLY A 384 21.37 19.05 -15.32
N GLU A 385 22.21 18.16 -14.79
CA GLU A 385 21.91 16.74 -14.57
C GLU A 385 21.02 16.50 -13.33
N LEU A 386 20.99 17.43 -12.37
CA LEU A 386 20.19 17.32 -11.15
C LEU A 386 19.27 18.54 -10.94
N ARG A 387 17.98 18.31 -10.70
CA ARG A 387 17.05 19.40 -10.33
C ARG A 387 17.20 19.77 -8.85
N PRO A 388 17.13 21.06 -8.46
CA PRO A 388 17.28 21.49 -7.07
C PRO A 388 16.33 20.79 -6.08
N GLU A 389 15.13 20.45 -6.52
CA GLU A 389 14.10 19.76 -5.73
C GLU A 389 14.44 18.28 -5.46
N GLN A 390 15.30 17.67 -6.29
CA GLN A 390 15.75 16.28 -6.15
C GLN A 390 17.02 16.13 -5.32
N ALA A 391 17.68 17.24 -4.97
CA ALA A 391 18.97 17.26 -4.29
C ALA A 391 18.97 16.60 -2.89
N ALA A 392 17.79 16.53 -2.25
CA ALA A 392 17.64 15.99 -0.89
C ALA A 392 17.97 14.49 -0.75
N GLY A 393 17.99 13.71 -1.84
CA GLY A 393 18.32 12.28 -1.84
C GLY A 393 19.82 11.95 -1.85
N GLY A 394 20.70 12.95 -1.90
CA GLY A 394 22.13 12.74 -2.13
C GLY A 394 22.45 12.39 -3.59
N VAL A 395 23.69 11.95 -3.84
CA VAL A 395 24.19 11.61 -5.19
C VAL A 395 25.16 10.43 -5.06
N THR A 396 24.97 9.40 -5.88
CA THR A 396 25.74 8.16 -5.89
C THR A 396 26.10 7.74 -7.33
N GLY A 397 27.00 6.75 -7.49
CA GLY A 397 27.31 6.16 -8.79
C GLY A 397 27.91 7.14 -9.81
N ALA A 398 27.49 7.02 -11.07
CA ALA A 398 27.99 7.81 -12.19
C ALA A 398 27.76 9.33 -12.01
N ASP A 399 26.61 9.74 -11.48
CA ASP A 399 26.29 11.15 -11.26
C ASP A 399 27.30 11.82 -10.30
N TRP A 400 27.77 11.08 -9.29
CA TRP A 400 28.78 11.59 -8.36
C TRP A 400 30.09 11.89 -9.09
N TRP A 401 30.51 11.03 -10.02
CA TRP A 401 31.68 11.25 -10.87
C TRP A 401 31.49 12.43 -11.82
N THR A 402 30.35 12.52 -12.51
CA THR A 402 30.00 13.68 -13.36
C THR A 402 30.09 15.00 -12.58
N GLY A 403 29.63 15.04 -11.33
CA GLY A 403 29.74 16.21 -10.47
C GLY A 403 31.18 16.52 -10.03
N VAL A 404 32.02 15.50 -9.80
CA VAL A 404 33.45 15.65 -9.49
C VAL A 404 34.23 16.17 -10.70
N GLU A 405 33.94 15.67 -11.89
CA GLU A 405 34.53 16.14 -13.14
C GLU A 405 34.13 17.59 -13.44
N HIS A 406 32.85 17.94 -13.29
CA HIS A 406 32.39 19.33 -13.46
C HIS A 406 33.07 20.28 -12.46
N LEU A 407 33.33 19.85 -11.22
CA LEU A 407 34.16 20.61 -10.28
C LEU A 407 35.62 20.77 -10.76
N ARG A 408 36.22 19.74 -11.37
CA ARG A 408 37.56 19.80 -11.96
C ARG A 408 37.61 20.73 -13.18
N ASP A 409 36.59 20.73 -14.03
CA ASP A 409 36.42 21.62 -15.19
C ASP A 409 36.17 23.07 -14.79
N LEU A 410 35.42 23.29 -13.70
CA LEU A 410 35.37 24.57 -13.02
C LEU A 410 36.75 24.95 -12.43
N GLY A 411 37.71 24.04 -12.31
CA GLY A 411 39.07 24.33 -11.82
C GLY A 411 39.16 24.41 -10.30
N PHE A 412 38.38 23.58 -9.60
CA PHE A 412 38.66 23.21 -8.22
C PHE A 412 39.77 22.15 -8.16
N SER A 413 40.53 22.14 -7.06
CA SER A 413 41.74 21.32 -6.94
C SER A 413 41.41 19.88 -6.51
N ILE A 414 40.96 19.06 -7.45
CA ILE A 414 40.63 17.64 -7.22
C ILE A 414 41.51 16.78 -8.14
N PRO A 415 42.32 15.84 -7.60
CA PRO A 415 43.17 14.97 -8.42
C PRO A 415 42.33 14.05 -9.31
N GLU A 416 42.95 13.56 -10.39
CA GLU A 416 42.35 12.64 -11.36
C GLU A 416 42.58 11.19 -10.92
N LEU A 417 41.56 10.32 -10.94
CA LEU A 417 41.76 8.90 -10.66
C LEU A 417 42.36 8.26 -11.91
N GLU A 418 43.42 7.46 -11.77
CA GLU A 418 43.99 6.73 -12.91
C GLU A 418 43.06 5.60 -13.33
N ASP A 419 42.40 5.76 -14.47
CA ASP A 419 41.74 4.65 -15.18
C ASP A 419 42.78 3.58 -15.52
N VAL A 420 42.51 2.33 -15.12
CA VAL A 420 43.42 1.20 -15.32
C VAL A 420 43.19 0.60 -16.71
N ASP A 421 43.46 1.38 -17.76
CA ASP A 421 43.36 0.95 -19.15
C ASP A 421 44.72 0.67 -19.79
N ASP A 422 44.81 -0.49 -20.46
CA ASP A 422 46.01 -0.93 -21.19
C ASP A 422 46.26 -0.07 -22.46
N GLU A 423 47.53 0.28 -22.69
CA GLU A 423 47.96 1.25 -23.71
C GLU A 423 47.69 0.79 -25.17
N ASP A 424 47.13 1.65 -26.04
CA ASP A 424 47.93 2.36 -27.08
C ASP A 424 47.13 3.33 -27.99
N GLN A 425 47.78 4.42 -28.41
CA GLN A 425 47.17 5.54 -29.18
C GLN A 425 47.23 5.34 -30.72
N THR A 426 46.33 5.98 -31.50
CA THR A 426 46.67 7.13 -32.40
C THR A 426 45.57 7.61 -33.38
N ASP A 427 45.36 8.94 -33.37
CA ASP A 427 44.81 9.85 -34.39
C ASP A 427 44.41 9.33 -35.81
N SER A 428 43.18 9.61 -36.25
CA SER A 428 42.96 10.47 -37.45
C SER A 428 41.52 11.02 -37.55
N ALA A 429 41.38 12.33 -37.81
CA ALA A 429 40.10 13.04 -37.88
C ALA A 429 39.30 12.89 -39.19
N ASP A 430 37.97 12.90 -39.02
CA ASP A 430 36.87 13.37 -39.87
C ASP A 430 36.74 12.95 -41.35
N HIS A 431 35.58 12.38 -41.67
CA HIS A 431 34.70 13.04 -42.66
C HIS A 431 33.20 12.84 -42.32
N PRO A 432 32.35 13.88 -42.28
CA PRO A 432 30.94 13.75 -41.93
C PRO A 432 30.09 13.06 -43.02
N LEU A 433 28.92 12.54 -42.62
CA LEU A 433 27.72 12.06 -43.37
C LEU A 433 27.23 10.64 -42.98
N LEU A 434 27.29 10.27 -41.69
CA LEU A 434 26.87 8.93 -41.19
C LEU A 434 26.29 8.98 -39.76
N GLU A 435 25.52 10.02 -39.44
CA GLU A 435 25.25 10.49 -38.06
C GLU A 435 23.74 10.70 -37.79
N ASP A 436 22.86 9.87 -38.38
CA ASP A 436 21.39 9.99 -38.30
C ASP A 436 20.69 8.61 -38.05
N ALA A 437 21.32 7.67 -37.32
CA ALA A 437 20.76 6.30 -37.23
C ALA A 437 21.10 5.44 -36.00
N PHE A 438 21.88 5.90 -35.01
CA PHE A 438 22.33 5.02 -33.89
C PHE A 438 22.38 5.66 -32.49
N ASP A 439 21.94 6.91 -32.31
CA ASP A 439 21.88 7.53 -30.97
C ASP A 439 20.44 7.47 -30.41
N GLN A 440 20.11 6.35 -29.74
CA GLN A 440 19.05 6.20 -28.73
C GLN A 440 19.08 4.76 -28.16
N ASP A 441 20.17 4.43 -27.45
CA ASP A 441 20.26 3.38 -26.41
C ASP A 441 21.71 3.29 -25.90
N ALA A 442 22.05 4.15 -24.92
CA ALA A 442 23.24 4.05 -24.08
C ALA A 442 23.08 5.04 -22.90
N GLY A 443 22.91 4.53 -21.68
CA GLY A 443 22.69 5.42 -20.52
C GLY A 443 22.29 4.77 -19.20
N VAL A 444 22.58 3.48 -18.97
CA VAL A 444 22.50 2.87 -17.64
C VAL A 444 23.64 1.86 -17.49
N ASP A 445 24.66 2.21 -16.71
CA ASP A 445 25.64 1.23 -16.21
C ASP A 445 24.98 0.41 -15.08
N GLY A 446 24.52 -0.78 -15.43
CA GLY A 446 23.79 -1.67 -14.52
C GLY A 446 24.69 -2.43 -13.55
N GLU A 447 25.24 -1.76 -12.53
CA GLU A 447 25.72 -2.51 -11.36
C GLU A 447 24.51 -3.10 -10.58
N PRO A 448 24.58 -4.38 -10.15
CA PRO A 448 23.47 -5.07 -9.49
C PRO A 448 23.20 -4.50 -8.09
N THR A 449 22.39 -3.44 -8.05
CA THR A 449 22.10 -2.66 -6.85
C THR A 449 21.07 -3.39 -5.98
N SER A 450 21.54 -4.22 -5.05
CA SER A 450 20.72 -4.80 -4.01
C SER A 450 20.27 -3.70 -3.04
N THR A 451 19.00 -3.30 -3.09
CA THR A 451 18.43 -2.16 -2.32
C THR A 451 18.35 -2.36 -0.80
N LEU A 452 18.96 -3.42 -0.27
CA LEU A 452 19.16 -3.70 1.15
C LEU A 452 20.44 -4.55 1.28
N PRO A 453 21.12 -4.63 2.46
CA PRO A 453 22.34 -5.43 2.65
C PRO A 453 22.08 -6.96 2.74
N LEU A 454 21.25 -7.48 1.84
CA LEU A 454 20.69 -8.83 1.82
C LEU A 454 21.72 -9.90 1.44
N GLY A 455 22.70 -9.60 0.58
CA GLY A 455 23.77 -10.54 0.23
C GLY A 455 24.56 -11.05 1.44
N GLN A 456 24.68 -10.25 2.50
CA GLN A 456 25.30 -10.67 3.76
C GLN A 456 24.40 -11.61 4.60
N LEU A 457 23.08 -11.52 4.46
CA LEU A 457 22.12 -12.46 5.06
C LEU A 457 22.03 -13.75 4.23
N GLU A 458 22.12 -13.66 2.91
CA GLU A 458 22.05 -14.83 2.01
C GLU A 458 23.22 -15.79 2.22
N ALA A 459 24.42 -15.26 2.50
CA ALA A 459 25.59 -16.04 2.89
C ALA A 459 25.45 -16.81 4.24
N LEU A 460 24.38 -16.57 5.02
CA LEU A 460 24.10 -17.26 6.28
C LEU A 460 23.07 -18.39 6.10
N PRO A 461 23.17 -19.49 6.88
CA PRO A 461 22.12 -20.50 6.95
C PRO A 461 20.77 -19.89 7.34
N GLN A 462 19.66 -20.37 6.76
CA GLN A 462 18.30 -19.83 6.97
C GLN A 462 17.94 -19.60 8.45
N GLN A 463 18.27 -20.55 9.33
CA GLN A 463 18.03 -20.48 10.79
C GLN A 463 18.82 -19.36 11.51
N ASP A 464 19.87 -18.83 10.87
CA ASP A 464 20.73 -17.78 11.40
C ASP A 464 20.36 -16.40 10.83
N ARG A 465 19.71 -16.34 9.66
CA ARG A 465 19.31 -15.10 8.96
C ARG A 465 18.49 -14.17 9.87
N LYS A 466 17.33 -14.63 10.33
CA LYS A 466 16.43 -13.88 11.23
C LYS A 466 17.12 -13.36 12.49
N ARG A 467 18.01 -14.16 13.07
CA ARG A 467 18.78 -13.83 14.27
C ARG A 467 19.91 -12.81 14.04
N VAL A 468 20.41 -12.68 12.81
CA VAL A 468 21.42 -11.68 12.43
C VAL A 468 20.76 -10.41 11.92
N ALA A 469 19.65 -10.53 11.17
CA ALA A 469 18.76 -9.44 10.80
C ALA A 469 18.30 -8.67 12.05
N LYS A 470 17.71 -9.35 13.04
CA LYS A 470 17.21 -8.73 14.29
C LYS A 470 18.30 -8.06 15.15
N LYS A 471 19.58 -8.31 14.86
CA LYS A 471 20.72 -7.60 15.49
C LYS A 471 21.15 -6.33 14.75
N ARG A 472 20.55 -6.07 13.59
CA ARG A 472 20.80 -4.96 12.66
C ARG A 472 19.53 -4.12 12.43
N GLY A 473 18.55 -4.18 13.33
CA GLY A 473 17.26 -3.48 13.21
C GLY A 473 16.17 -4.29 12.50
N LEU A 474 16.53 -5.04 11.45
CA LEU A 474 15.60 -5.79 10.60
C LEU A 474 14.91 -6.97 11.34
N ASP A 475 13.61 -6.92 11.53
CA ASP A 475 12.80 -8.04 12.03
C ASP A 475 11.63 -8.33 11.09
N TRP A 476 10.97 -9.48 11.27
CA TRP A 476 9.76 -9.83 10.53
C TRP A 476 9.01 -10.94 11.26
N PRO A 477 7.67 -11.05 11.18
CA PRO A 477 6.92 -12.11 11.85
C PRO A 477 7.19 -13.48 11.24
N SER A 478 6.97 -14.55 11.99
CA SER A 478 6.84 -15.89 11.41
C SER A 478 5.47 -16.05 10.72
N THR A 479 5.33 -17.05 9.86
CA THR A 479 4.03 -17.44 9.25
C THR A 479 2.91 -17.65 10.29
N GLY A 480 3.25 -18.09 11.52
CA GLY A 480 2.29 -18.20 12.60
C GLY A 480 1.84 -16.84 13.14
N GLU A 481 2.80 -15.97 13.45
CA GLU A 481 2.54 -14.62 13.96
C GLU A 481 1.74 -13.77 12.95
N ALA A 482 2.12 -13.79 11.67
CA ALA A 482 1.39 -13.07 10.62
C ALA A 482 -0.04 -13.60 10.38
N ARG A 483 -0.31 -14.89 10.64
CA ARG A 483 -1.67 -15.47 10.60
C ARG A 483 -2.50 -15.10 11.83
N ASP A 484 -1.87 -15.06 13.00
CA ASP A 484 -2.51 -14.59 14.23
C ASP A 484 -2.89 -13.09 14.09
N GLU A 485 -2.02 -12.29 13.47
CA GLU A 485 -2.29 -10.87 13.17
C GLU A 485 -3.43 -10.71 12.15
N LEU A 486 -3.37 -11.38 11.01
CA LEU A 486 -4.48 -11.43 10.03
C LEU A 486 -5.83 -11.76 10.69
N LEU A 487 -5.86 -12.73 11.60
CA LEU A 487 -7.07 -13.09 12.34
C LEU A 487 -7.47 -12.03 13.37
N ALA A 488 -6.51 -11.30 13.96
CA ALA A 488 -6.76 -10.17 14.84
C ALA A 488 -7.37 -8.99 14.06
N THR A 489 -6.79 -8.60 12.92
CA THR A 489 -7.29 -7.55 12.03
C THR A 489 -8.74 -7.82 11.60
N ILE A 490 -9.04 -9.03 11.10
CA ILE A 490 -10.41 -9.41 10.70
C ILE A 490 -11.37 -9.34 11.90
N LYS A 491 -10.95 -9.78 13.10
CA LYS A 491 -11.78 -9.69 14.31
C LYS A 491 -11.96 -8.25 14.80
N GLN A 492 -10.99 -7.37 14.58
CA GLN A 492 -11.09 -5.96 14.92
C GLN A 492 -12.11 -5.26 14.01
N ALA A 493 -11.98 -5.45 12.70
CA ALA A 493 -12.93 -4.94 11.71
C ALA A 493 -14.37 -5.40 11.99
N MET A 494 -14.57 -6.70 12.29
CA MET A 494 -15.89 -7.20 12.71
C MET A 494 -16.36 -6.60 14.04
N ARG A 495 -15.48 -6.36 15.02
CA ARG A 495 -15.89 -5.77 16.31
C ARG A 495 -16.37 -4.33 16.17
N HIS A 496 -15.66 -3.53 15.40
CA HIS A 496 -15.94 -2.11 15.24
C HIS A 496 -17.04 -1.80 14.22
N GLU A 497 -17.47 -2.82 13.46
CA GLU A 497 -18.48 -2.67 12.39
C GLU A 497 -17.89 -1.92 11.17
N ASP A 498 -16.59 -2.14 10.92
CA ASP A 498 -15.80 -1.46 9.89
C ASP A 498 -16.14 -1.93 8.46
N GLU A 499 -15.89 -1.04 7.51
CA GLU A 499 -15.96 -1.28 6.06
C GLU A 499 -14.54 -1.13 5.48
N THR A 500 -13.78 -2.23 5.39
CA THR A 500 -12.35 -2.20 5.03
C THR A 500 -11.89 -3.39 4.19
N VAL A 501 -10.91 -3.20 3.31
CA VAL A 501 -10.14 -4.27 2.65
C VAL A 501 -8.89 -4.55 3.47
N VAL A 502 -8.73 -5.78 3.92
CA VAL A 502 -7.53 -6.24 4.61
C VAL A 502 -6.48 -6.61 3.57
N ASP A 503 -5.40 -5.82 3.47
CA ASP A 503 -4.24 -6.17 2.66
C ASP A 503 -3.43 -7.25 3.38
N ALA A 504 -3.45 -8.45 2.81
CA ALA A 504 -2.74 -9.60 3.35
C ALA A 504 -2.02 -10.41 2.23
N PRO A 505 -0.70 -10.68 2.39
CA PRO A 505 0.10 -11.33 1.36
C PRO A 505 -0.47 -12.64 0.80
N THR A 506 -0.17 -12.92 -0.48
CA THR A 506 -0.47 -14.23 -1.07
C THR A 506 0.18 -15.36 -0.26
N SER A 507 -0.52 -16.48 -0.16
CA SER A 507 -0.14 -17.67 0.64
C SER A 507 -0.20 -17.53 2.18
N LEU A 508 -0.52 -16.35 2.72
CA LEU A 508 -0.68 -16.19 4.19
C LEU A 508 -1.85 -17.02 4.75
N GLY A 509 -2.93 -17.19 3.95
CA GLY A 509 -4.05 -18.06 4.29
C GLY A 509 -5.40 -17.36 4.53
N LYS A 510 -5.65 -16.21 3.90
CA LYS A 510 -6.87 -15.38 4.00
C LYS A 510 -8.18 -16.17 4.07
N SER A 511 -8.58 -16.80 2.96
CA SER A 511 -9.79 -17.60 2.84
C SER A 511 -9.83 -18.77 3.84
N TYR A 512 -8.68 -19.40 4.09
CA TYR A 512 -8.55 -20.52 5.04
C TYR A 512 -8.80 -20.08 6.49
N THR A 513 -8.27 -18.92 6.89
CA THR A 513 -8.44 -18.34 8.23
C THR A 513 -9.91 -18.05 8.52
N VAL A 514 -10.64 -17.47 7.56
CA VAL A 514 -12.09 -17.21 7.71
C VAL A 514 -12.90 -18.50 7.75
N ALA A 515 -12.60 -19.45 6.87
CA ALA A 515 -13.32 -20.72 6.76
C ALA A 515 -13.13 -21.65 7.98
N THR A 516 -11.94 -21.65 8.58
CA THR A 516 -11.60 -22.55 9.70
C THR A 516 -11.86 -21.91 11.07
N THR A 517 -12.10 -20.59 11.12
CA THR A 517 -12.46 -19.91 12.36
C THR A 517 -13.85 -20.32 12.84
N ARG A 518 -13.91 -20.71 14.11
CA ARG A 518 -15.15 -21.04 14.81
C ARG A 518 -15.85 -19.77 15.31
N TRP A 519 -16.57 -19.11 14.42
CA TRP A 519 -17.28 -17.86 14.69
C TRP A 519 -18.35 -17.98 15.80
N ASP A 520 -18.87 -19.19 16.06
CA ASP A 520 -19.74 -19.52 17.20
C ASP A 520 -19.09 -19.30 18.58
N ALA A 521 -17.77 -19.19 18.65
CA ALA A 521 -17.04 -18.91 19.89
C ALA A 521 -16.79 -17.42 20.13
N PHE A 522 -17.19 -16.54 19.20
CA PHE A 522 -16.82 -15.12 19.18
C PHE A 522 -18.05 -14.20 18.99
N ASP A 523 -19.14 -14.45 19.73
CA ASP A 523 -20.34 -13.58 19.73
C ASP A 523 -20.03 -12.10 20.01
N ASP A 524 -18.97 -11.81 20.77
CA ASP A 524 -18.47 -10.46 21.06
C ASP A 524 -17.79 -9.78 19.86
N VAL A 525 -17.35 -10.57 18.87
CA VAL A 525 -16.78 -10.09 17.61
C VAL A 525 -17.85 -9.93 16.56
N THR A 526 -18.71 -10.94 16.40
CA THR A 526 -19.69 -11.03 15.30
C THR A 526 -21.00 -10.31 15.60
N GLY A 527 -21.20 -9.81 16.82
CA GLY A 527 -22.49 -9.29 17.30
C GLY A 527 -23.55 -10.38 17.45
N GLY A 528 -23.15 -11.65 17.51
CA GLY A 528 -24.05 -12.81 17.43
C GLY A 528 -24.73 -12.94 16.07
N GLN A 529 -24.16 -12.36 15.01
CA GLN A 529 -24.65 -12.40 13.63
C GLN A 529 -23.79 -13.35 12.78
N PRO A 530 -24.33 -13.97 11.71
CA PRO A 530 -23.56 -14.86 10.86
C PRO A 530 -22.41 -14.13 10.15
N VAL A 531 -21.32 -14.85 9.90
CA VAL A 531 -20.26 -14.45 8.97
C VAL A 531 -20.61 -15.04 7.59
N VAL A 532 -20.66 -14.20 6.56
CA VAL A 532 -20.92 -14.65 5.18
C VAL A 532 -19.64 -14.47 4.36
N HIS A 533 -18.99 -15.59 4.08
CA HIS A 533 -17.76 -15.68 3.30
C HIS A 533 -18.09 -15.87 1.82
N LEU A 534 -17.73 -14.90 0.99
CA LEU A 534 -18.03 -14.83 -0.43
C LEU A 534 -16.75 -14.98 -1.25
N SER A 535 -16.60 -16.10 -1.96
CA SER A 535 -15.43 -16.37 -2.81
C SER A 535 -15.68 -16.00 -4.28
N ALA A 536 -14.62 -15.63 -5.01
CA ALA A 536 -14.70 -15.32 -6.44
C ALA A 536 -15.18 -16.51 -7.30
N THR A 537 -14.67 -17.72 -7.03
CA THR A 537 -14.94 -18.92 -7.85
C THR A 537 -15.67 -20.01 -7.06
N ARG A 538 -16.28 -20.96 -7.78
CA ARG A 538 -16.92 -22.15 -7.16
C ARG A 538 -15.89 -23.07 -6.52
N ASP A 539 -14.73 -23.20 -7.14
CA ASP A 539 -13.64 -24.05 -6.63
C ASP A 539 -13.08 -23.47 -5.33
N ALA A 540 -12.86 -22.15 -5.25
CA ALA A 540 -12.46 -21.47 -4.01
C ALA A 540 -13.52 -21.59 -2.90
N ARG A 541 -14.82 -21.47 -3.24
CA ARG A 541 -15.93 -21.72 -2.31
C ARG A 541 -15.90 -23.14 -1.75
N ASP A 542 -15.63 -24.13 -2.61
CA ASP A 542 -15.64 -25.54 -2.23
C ASP A 542 -14.37 -25.96 -1.47
N GLU A 543 -13.22 -25.36 -1.76
CA GLU A 543 -12.00 -25.44 -0.93
C GLU A 543 -12.24 -24.85 0.46
N ALA A 544 -12.86 -23.66 0.56
CA ALA A 544 -13.24 -23.05 1.84
C ALA A 544 -14.23 -23.92 2.62
N ALA A 545 -15.24 -24.51 1.94
CA ALA A 545 -16.18 -25.43 2.57
C ALA A 545 -15.51 -26.72 3.07
N ALA A 546 -14.56 -27.29 2.32
CA ALA A 546 -13.77 -28.43 2.76
C ALA A 546 -12.92 -28.10 4.00
N ALA A 547 -12.26 -26.94 4.01
CA ALA A 547 -11.48 -26.47 5.15
C ALA A 547 -12.35 -26.25 6.41
N ALA A 548 -13.54 -25.67 6.27
CA ALA A 548 -14.50 -25.50 7.36
C ALA A 548 -14.99 -26.85 7.92
N ALA A 549 -15.22 -27.83 7.05
CA ALA A 549 -15.61 -29.19 7.43
C ALA A 549 -14.50 -29.94 8.18
N ASP A 550 -13.25 -29.84 7.71
CA ASP A 550 -12.09 -30.47 8.35
C ASP A 550 -11.74 -29.82 9.71
N ALA A 551 -11.96 -28.51 9.86
CA ALA A 551 -11.89 -27.81 11.15
C ALA A 551 -13.04 -28.18 12.12
N GLY A 552 -14.13 -28.76 11.61
CA GLY A 552 -15.29 -29.17 12.40
C GLY A 552 -16.15 -28.01 12.90
N GLY A 553 -16.17 -26.89 12.16
CA GLY A 553 -17.08 -25.76 12.40
C GLY A 553 -18.46 -26.00 11.79
N GLU A 554 -19.50 -25.46 12.43
CA GLU A 554 -20.85 -25.45 11.84
C GLU A 554 -20.90 -24.40 10.73
N HIS A 555 -21.23 -24.82 9.50
CA HIS A 555 -21.23 -23.94 8.33
C HIS A 555 -22.30 -24.38 7.33
N PHE A 556 -22.77 -23.43 6.51
CA PHE A 556 -23.71 -23.69 5.42
C PHE A 556 -23.10 -23.28 4.08
N VAL A 557 -23.25 -24.12 3.05
CA VAL A 557 -22.72 -23.83 1.70
C VAL A 557 -23.87 -23.54 0.74
N LEU A 558 -23.82 -22.40 0.07
CA LEU A 558 -24.80 -22.02 -0.94
C LEU A 558 -24.36 -22.41 -2.36
N GLN A 559 -25.25 -23.13 -3.03
CA GLN A 559 -25.02 -23.67 -4.37
C GLN A 559 -25.88 -22.95 -5.41
N SER A 560 -25.29 -22.66 -6.56
CA SER A 560 -26.01 -22.06 -7.69
C SER A 560 -27.08 -23.01 -8.23
N ARG A 561 -28.02 -22.47 -9.01
CA ARG A 561 -29.14 -23.24 -9.57
C ARG A 561 -28.69 -24.47 -10.37
N HIS A 562 -27.56 -24.40 -11.05
CA HIS A 562 -27.03 -25.52 -11.85
C HIS A 562 -26.39 -26.63 -11.03
N GLU A 563 -25.94 -26.33 -9.81
CA GLU A 563 -25.32 -27.29 -8.91
C GLU A 563 -26.41 -28.02 -8.09
N ALA A 564 -27.39 -27.26 -7.58
CA ALA A 564 -28.44 -27.80 -6.72
C ALA A 564 -29.70 -28.31 -7.47
N CYS A 565 -29.99 -27.88 -8.70
CA CYS A 565 -31.16 -28.35 -9.46
C CYS A 565 -30.78 -29.15 -10.72
N PRO A 566 -31.05 -30.48 -10.78
CA PRO A 566 -30.74 -31.28 -11.97
C PRO A 566 -31.52 -30.87 -13.22
N VAL A 567 -32.67 -30.19 -13.08
CA VAL A 567 -33.41 -29.65 -14.24
C VAL A 567 -32.68 -28.45 -14.83
N ALA A 568 -32.11 -27.57 -13.99
CA ALA A 568 -31.29 -26.44 -14.44
C ALA A 568 -29.88 -26.87 -14.90
N ALA A 569 -29.37 -27.99 -14.38
CA ALA A 569 -28.11 -28.61 -14.83
C ALA A 569 -28.20 -29.27 -16.24
N GLY A 570 -29.41 -29.39 -16.80
CA GLY A 570 -29.63 -30.10 -18.08
C GLY A 570 -29.70 -31.62 -17.98
N ASP A 571 -29.77 -32.18 -16.77
CA ASP A 571 -29.99 -33.61 -16.53
C ASP A 571 -31.41 -34.10 -16.91
N HIS A 572 -32.25 -33.21 -17.43
CA HIS A 572 -33.56 -33.54 -17.98
C HIS A 572 -33.81 -33.01 -19.40
N ASP A 573 -32.78 -32.47 -20.07
CA ASP A 573 -32.91 -32.03 -21.46
C ASP A 573 -32.99 -33.17 -22.49
N PRO A 574 -33.50 -32.91 -23.70
CA PRO A 574 -33.38 -33.82 -24.85
C PRO A 574 -31.91 -34.07 -25.23
N ARG A 575 -31.47 -35.34 -25.25
CA ARG A 575 -30.16 -35.76 -25.78
C ARG A 575 -30.31 -36.51 -27.11
N GLU A 576 -29.32 -36.44 -27.99
CA GLU A 576 -29.33 -37.25 -29.23
C GLU A 576 -29.38 -38.75 -28.91
N ALA A 577 -30.27 -39.48 -29.58
CA ALA A 577 -30.68 -40.81 -29.17
C ALA A 577 -29.53 -41.85 -29.23
N ARG A 578 -28.98 -42.20 -28.07
CA ARG A 578 -28.32 -43.49 -27.82
C ARG A 578 -28.99 -44.22 -26.66
N GLU A 579 -29.09 -45.54 -26.82
CA GLU A 579 -29.96 -46.42 -26.07
C GLU A 579 -29.44 -46.70 -24.65
N ALA A 580 -29.97 -46.01 -23.63
CA ALA A 580 -29.80 -46.39 -22.22
C ALA A 580 -30.87 -45.81 -21.26
N ASP A 581 -31.44 -44.65 -21.55
CA ASP A 581 -32.03 -43.77 -20.52
C ASP A 581 -33.58 -43.84 -20.41
N ALA A 582 -34.12 -45.04 -20.24
CA ALA A 582 -35.58 -45.26 -20.22
C ALA A 582 -36.30 -44.68 -18.99
N ASP A 583 -35.55 -44.40 -17.91
CA ASP A 583 -36.08 -43.87 -16.63
C ASP A 583 -35.87 -42.35 -16.49
N ARG A 584 -35.10 -41.70 -17.39
CA ARG A 584 -34.89 -40.24 -17.44
C ARG A 584 -36.14 -39.57 -18.03
N GLN A 585 -36.89 -38.87 -17.17
CA GLN A 585 -37.90 -37.92 -17.62
C GLN A 585 -37.23 -36.78 -18.38
N VAL A 586 -37.58 -36.59 -19.66
CA VAL A 586 -37.23 -35.37 -20.40
C VAL A 586 -38.25 -34.28 -20.07
N ILE A 587 -37.77 -33.05 -19.87
CA ILE A 587 -38.57 -31.83 -19.66
C ILE A 587 -38.27 -30.82 -20.76
N THR A 588 -39.32 -30.26 -21.36
CA THR A 588 -39.25 -29.15 -22.32
C THR A 588 -40.40 -28.18 -22.08
N ILE A 589 -40.29 -26.97 -22.63
CA ILE A 589 -41.37 -25.98 -22.66
C ILE A 589 -41.39 -25.31 -24.04
N ASP A 590 -42.54 -25.32 -24.72
CA ASP A 590 -42.68 -24.89 -26.11
C ASP A 590 -41.69 -25.58 -27.09
N GLY A 591 -41.23 -26.78 -26.74
CA GLY A 591 -40.22 -27.56 -27.49
C GLY A 591 -38.76 -27.17 -27.22
N GLU A 592 -38.49 -26.22 -26.32
CA GLU A 592 -37.15 -25.83 -25.88
C GLU A 592 -36.68 -26.68 -24.68
N PRO A 593 -35.38 -27.03 -24.57
CA PRO A 593 -34.82 -27.67 -23.39
C PRO A 593 -35.05 -26.85 -22.11
N ALA A 594 -35.28 -27.55 -21.00
CA ALA A 594 -35.64 -26.93 -19.73
C ALA A 594 -34.53 -26.02 -19.18
N SER A 595 -33.26 -26.45 -19.28
CA SER A 595 -32.09 -25.66 -18.87
C SER A 595 -32.00 -24.36 -19.67
N GLN A 596 -31.97 -24.46 -21.00
CA GLN A 596 -31.84 -23.32 -21.93
C GLN A 596 -32.96 -22.29 -21.75
N TRP A 597 -34.20 -22.76 -21.53
CA TRP A 597 -35.31 -21.86 -21.22
C TRP A 597 -35.12 -21.15 -19.87
N LEU A 598 -34.70 -21.89 -18.84
CA LEU A 598 -34.42 -21.35 -17.51
C LEU A 598 -33.29 -20.32 -17.55
N ASP A 599 -32.22 -20.58 -18.30
CA ASP A 599 -31.06 -19.69 -18.41
C ASP A 599 -31.42 -18.42 -19.19
N ARG A 600 -32.18 -18.55 -20.28
CA ARG A 600 -32.75 -17.37 -20.97
C ARG A 600 -33.69 -16.56 -20.07
N GLN A 601 -34.41 -17.19 -19.13
CA GLN A 601 -35.23 -16.45 -18.16
C GLN A 601 -34.38 -15.82 -17.05
N CYS A 602 -33.42 -16.55 -16.47
CA CYS A 602 -32.68 -16.12 -15.29
C CYS A 602 -31.54 -15.17 -15.64
N GLU A 603 -30.65 -15.55 -16.56
CA GLU A 603 -29.55 -14.71 -17.04
C GLU A 603 -30.04 -13.77 -18.13
N GLY A 604 -30.68 -14.31 -19.17
CA GLY A 604 -31.07 -13.52 -20.35
C GLY A 604 -32.13 -12.43 -20.10
N LYS A 605 -32.84 -12.48 -18.96
CA LYS A 605 -33.83 -11.46 -18.55
C LYS A 605 -33.69 -10.99 -17.09
N GLY A 606 -32.77 -11.56 -16.30
CA GLY A 606 -32.62 -11.24 -14.87
C GLY A 606 -33.77 -11.72 -13.96
N LEU A 607 -34.49 -12.80 -14.29
CA LEU A 607 -35.63 -13.27 -13.48
C LEU A 607 -35.19 -14.15 -12.29
N PRO A 608 -35.80 -14.01 -11.10
CA PRO A 608 -35.56 -14.91 -9.98
C PRO A 608 -35.83 -16.38 -10.34
N PHE A 609 -34.88 -17.26 -10.03
CA PHE A 609 -34.97 -18.69 -10.36
C PHE A 609 -36.24 -19.36 -9.81
N SER A 610 -36.70 -18.99 -8.61
CA SER A 610 -37.93 -19.50 -8.01
C SER A 610 -39.16 -19.26 -8.87
N ALA A 611 -39.30 -18.06 -9.45
CA ALA A 611 -40.41 -17.68 -10.31
C ALA A 611 -40.34 -18.39 -11.68
N ALA A 612 -39.17 -18.43 -12.30
CA ALA A 612 -38.96 -19.15 -13.57
C ALA A 612 -39.21 -20.67 -13.40
N HIS A 613 -38.70 -21.26 -12.31
CA HIS A 613 -38.89 -22.66 -11.97
C HIS A 613 -40.36 -23.01 -11.66
N GLN A 614 -41.09 -22.15 -10.93
CA GLN A 614 -42.53 -22.33 -10.71
C GLN A 614 -43.28 -22.30 -12.04
N TYR A 615 -43.01 -21.33 -12.91
CA TYR A 615 -43.66 -21.24 -14.21
C TYR A 615 -43.41 -22.50 -15.05
N LEU A 616 -42.17 -23.00 -15.10
CA LEU A 616 -41.80 -24.25 -15.77
C LEU A 616 -42.51 -25.48 -15.17
N ALA A 617 -42.68 -25.52 -13.84
CA ALA A 617 -43.40 -26.60 -13.16
C ALA A 617 -44.89 -26.65 -13.56
N GLU A 618 -45.50 -25.48 -13.79
CA GLU A 618 -46.89 -25.34 -14.21
C GLU A 618 -47.09 -25.52 -15.73
N HIS A 619 -46.11 -25.17 -16.56
CA HIS A 619 -46.26 -25.03 -18.03
C HIS A 619 -45.41 -25.98 -18.90
N ASN A 620 -44.67 -26.93 -18.32
CA ASN A 620 -43.90 -27.89 -19.13
C ASN A 620 -44.77 -28.73 -20.09
N ASP A 621 -44.22 -29.03 -21.27
CA ASP A 621 -44.90 -29.74 -22.37
C ASP A 621 -45.41 -31.13 -21.96
N GLN A 622 -44.79 -31.74 -20.94
CA GLN A 622 -45.11 -33.06 -20.42
C GLN A 622 -46.21 -33.05 -19.35
N SER A 623 -46.63 -31.86 -18.89
CA SER A 623 -47.62 -31.65 -17.81
C SER A 623 -47.35 -32.53 -16.59
N THR A 624 -46.08 -32.56 -16.13
CA THR A 624 -45.61 -33.46 -15.06
C THR A 624 -44.88 -32.69 -13.96
N THR A 625 -44.87 -33.24 -12.74
CA THR A 625 -44.02 -32.75 -11.65
C THR A 625 -42.56 -32.84 -12.06
N LEU A 626 -41.84 -31.71 -11.95
CA LEU A 626 -40.44 -31.61 -12.32
C LEU A 626 -39.59 -32.63 -11.55
N PRO A 627 -38.61 -33.31 -12.19
CA PRO A 627 -37.80 -34.35 -11.55
C PRO A 627 -37.09 -33.94 -10.26
N CYS A 628 -36.63 -32.69 -10.16
CA CYS A 628 -36.07 -32.10 -8.94
C CYS A 628 -37.04 -32.07 -7.75
N CYS A 629 -38.36 -32.08 -8.00
CA CYS A 629 -39.42 -32.09 -6.99
C CYS A 629 -40.08 -33.47 -6.83
N ARG A 630 -39.48 -34.54 -7.38
CA ARG A 630 -40.04 -35.90 -7.31
C ARG A 630 -39.51 -36.64 -6.08
N GLY A 631 -40.40 -36.80 -5.10
CA GLY A 631 -40.25 -37.71 -3.97
C GLY A 631 -41.50 -37.68 -3.10
N SER A 632 -41.48 -38.39 -1.99
CA SER A 632 -42.47 -38.22 -0.92
C SER A 632 -41.81 -38.44 0.43
N LYS A 633 -42.05 -37.53 1.37
CA LYS A 633 -41.91 -37.85 2.79
C LYS A 633 -43.10 -38.73 3.16
N THR A 634 -42.94 -40.05 3.06
CA THR A 634 -43.95 -40.99 3.60
C THR A 634 -43.82 -41.04 5.11
N THR A 635 -44.61 -40.23 5.81
CA THR A 635 -44.76 -40.30 7.27
C THR A 635 -45.85 -41.31 7.62
N TYR A 636 -45.51 -42.26 8.50
CA TYR A 636 -46.50 -43.22 9.02
C TYR A 636 -47.27 -42.57 10.16
N ASP A 637 -48.57 -42.34 9.96
CA ASP A 637 -49.44 -41.80 11.01
C ASP A 637 -49.86 -42.92 11.96
N GLU A 638 -49.43 -42.86 13.23
CA GLU A 638 -49.77 -43.88 14.24
C GLU A 638 -51.23 -43.79 14.74
N GLU A 639 -51.94 -42.66 14.57
CA GLU A 639 -53.34 -42.48 14.95
C GLU A 639 -54.31 -42.93 13.84
N GLU A 640 -54.03 -42.60 12.57
CA GLU A 640 -54.85 -43.00 11.42
C GLU A 640 -54.46 -44.39 10.85
N GLY A 641 -53.20 -44.80 11.02
CA GLY A 641 -52.70 -46.13 10.66
C GLY A 641 -52.42 -46.34 9.17
N ASP A 642 -52.30 -45.26 8.40
CA ASP A 642 -51.93 -45.25 6.98
C ASP A 642 -50.59 -44.52 6.77
N PHE A 643 -50.01 -44.62 5.57
CA PHE A 643 -48.90 -43.76 5.17
C PHE A 643 -49.46 -42.48 4.57
N ASP A 644 -49.14 -41.34 5.19
CA ASP A 644 -49.46 -40.06 4.61
C ASP A 644 -48.54 -39.81 3.40
N GLU A 645 -49.13 -39.44 2.26
CA GLU A 645 -48.40 -38.93 1.10
C GLU A 645 -48.08 -37.46 1.38
N GLY A 646 -47.14 -37.23 2.32
CA GLY A 646 -46.68 -35.90 2.71
C GLY A 646 -46.17 -35.10 1.51
N ASP A 647 -46.15 -33.77 1.65
CA ASP A 647 -45.88 -32.83 0.57
C ASP A 647 -44.68 -33.24 -0.31
N SER A 648 -44.84 -33.04 -1.62
CA SER A 648 -43.77 -33.31 -2.57
C SER A 648 -42.55 -32.46 -2.21
N PRO A 649 -41.33 -33.03 -2.20
CA PRO A 649 -40.12 -32.28 -1.85
C PRO A 649 -39.98 -31.09 -2.80
N GLN A 650 -39.54 -29.97 -2.24
CA GLN A 650 -39.24 -28.79 -3.04
C GLN A 650 -37.98 -29.04 -3.88
N CYS A 651 -37.74 -28.19 -4.87
CA CYS A 651 -36.50 -28.23 -5.63
C CYS A 651 -35.32 -27.92 -4.68
N PRO A 652 -34.21 -28.69 -4.65
CA PRO A 652 -33.15 -28.48 -3.67
C PRO A 652 -32.52 -27.07 -3.74
N ALA A 653 -32.42 -26.50 -4.94
CA ALA A 653 -31.98 -25.13 -5.16
C ALA A 653 -32.89 -24.04 -4.54
N ILE A 654 -34.13 -24.41 -4.15
CA ILE A 654 -35.09 -23.59 -3.40
C ILE A 654 -35.10 -24.01 -1.92
N GLU A 655 -35.12 -25.32 -1.62
CA GLU A 655 -35.13 -25.87 -0.26
C GLU A 655 -33.91 -25.46 0.58
N GLN A 656 -32.75 -25.23 -0.05
CA GLN A 656 -31.56 -24.67 0.62
C GLN A 656 -31.84 -23.33 1.32
N TRP A 657 -32.74 -22.50 0.78
CA TRP A 657 -33.07 -21.19 1.37
C TRP A 657 -33.95 -21.30 2.60
N GLU A 658 -34.87 -22.25 2.64
CA GLU A 658 -35.64 -22.52 3.86
C GLU A 658 -34.75 -23.18 4.92
N THR A 659 -33.85 -24.09 4.51
CA THR A 659 -32.87 -24.74 5.41
C THR A 659 -31.91 -23.72 6.05
N LEU A 660 -31.48 -22.71 5.29
CA LEU A 660 -30.68 -21.59 5.81
C LEU A 660 -31.45 -20.73 6.82
N ARG A 661 -32.74 -20.45 6.58
CA ARG A 661 -33.59 -19.64 7.48
C ARG A 661 -34.04 -20.38 8.74
N GLU A 662 -34.19 -21.70 8.68
CA GLU A 662 -34.61 -22.54 9.82
C GLU A 662 -33.44 -22.93 10.75
N GLY A 663 -32.19 -22.84 10.27
CA GLY A 663 -30.98 -23.16 11.03
C GLY A 663 -30.25 -21.94 11.59
N GLU A 664 -29.50 -22.15 12.67
CA GLU A 664 -28.52 -21.19 13.18
C GLU A 664 -27.16 -21.57 12.60
N TRP A 665 -26.60 -20.73 11.71
CA TRP A 665 -25.36 -21.01 10.99
C TRP A 665 -24.35 -19.88 11.24
N PRO A 666 -23.27 -20.10 12.01
CA PRO A 666 -22.31 -19.04 12.34
C PRO A 666 -21.44 -18.64 11.13
N LEU A 667 -21.29 -19.54 10.16
CA LEU A 667 -20.58 -19.32 8.89
C LEU A 667 -21.46 -19.74 7.71
N VAL A 668 -21.61 -18.87 6.71
CA VAL A 668 -22.22 -19.17 5.41
C VAL A 668 -21.18 -18.95 4.33
N ILE A 669 -20.98 -19.92 3.44
CA ILE A 669 -19.97 -19.90 2.38
C ILE A 669 -20.68 -19.91 1.03
N ALA A 670 -20.40 -18.91 0.19
CA ALA A 670 -21.05 -18.73 -1.11
C ALA A 670 -20.08 -18.09 -2.11
N THR A 671 -20.52 -17.83 -3.34
CA THR A 671 -19.76 -17.01 -4.31
C THR A 671 -20.22 -15.55 -4.30
N HIS A 672 -19.40 -14.61 -4.78
CA HIS A 672 -19.69 -13.15 -4.80
C HIS A 672 -21.11 -12.80 -5.26
N ASN A 673 -21.63 -13.45 -6.31
CA ASN A 673 -22.99 -13.23 -6.84
C ASN A 673 -24.12 -13.42 -5.81
N PHE A 674 -23.88 -14.12 -4.69
CA PHE A 674 -24.85 -14.25 -3.60
C PHE A 674 -24.99 -12.96 -2.75
N ALA A 675 -24.08 -11.99 -2.85
CA ALA A 675 -24.22 -10.66 -2.23
C ALA A 675 -25.51 -9.93 -2.67
N HIS A 676 -26.04 -10.25 -3.85
CA HIS A 676 -27.33 -9.76 -4.33
C HIS A 676 -28.52 -10.23 -3.50
N VAL A 677 -28.38 -11.28 -2.69
CA VAL A 677 -29.48 -11.83 -1.88
C VAL A 677 -29.60 -11.05 -0.58
N PRO A 678 -30.69 -10.29 -0.35
CA PRO A 678 -30.79 -9.42 0.84
C PRO A 678 -30.75 -10.19 2.16
N GLY A 679 -31.22 -11.45 2.14
CA GLY A 679 -31.19 -12.40 3.27
C GLY A 679 -29.79 -12.74 3.78
N LEU A 680 -28.74 -12.48 3.00
CA LEU A 680 -27.35 -12.75 3.39
C LEU A 680 -26.61 -11.50 3.87
N ARG A 681 -27.07 -10.31 3.48
CA ARG A 681 -26.42 -9.04 3.86
C ARG A 681 -27.13 -8.28 4.97
N GLN A 682 -28.32 -8.69 5.41
CA GLN A 682 -29.01 -7.99 6.51
C GLN A 682 -28.35 -8.30 7.85
N SER A 683 -27.70 -7.29 8.45
CA SER A 683 -27.02 -7.37 9.76
C SER A 683 -25.93 -8.43 9.86
N ALA A 684 -25.49 -9.01 8.75
CA ALA A 684 -24.45 -10.03 8.71
C ALA A 684 -23.06 -9.40 8.56
N ASN A 685 -22.02 -10.10 9.02
CA ASN A 685 -20.63 -9.71 8.79
C ASN A 685 -20.21 -10.27 7.43
N ILE A 686 -20.10 -9.41 6.41
CA ILE A 686 -19.74 -9.83 5.05
C ILE A 686 -18.22 -9.90 4.94
N VAL A 687 -17.70 -11.01 4.44
CA VAL A 687 -16.29 -11.18 4.11
C VAL A 687 -16.18 -11.56 2.63
N VAL A 688 -15.54 -10.71 1.83
CA VAL A 688 -15.37 -10.88 0.39
C VAL A 688 -13.93 -11.29 0.11
N ASP A 689 -13.73 -12.50 -0.42
CA ASP A 689 -12.42 -13.05 -0.73
C ASP A 689 -12.08 -12.81 -2.21
N GLU A 690 -10.99 -12.08 -2.46
CA GLU A 690 -10.61 -11.43 -3.72
C GLU A 690 -11.61 -10.34 -4.19
N GLU A 691 -11.12 -9.38 -4.97
CA GLU A 691 -11.93 -8.27 -5.51
C GLU A 691 -13.16 -8.79 -6.31
N PRO A 692 -14.39 -8.30 -6.02
CA PRO A 692 -15.59 -8.70 -6.72
C PRO A 692 -15.88 -7.83 -7.95
N ASP A 693 -16.21 -8.44 -9.09
CA ASP A 693 -16.75 -7.73 -10.26
C ASP A 693 -18.26 -7.97 -10.41
N PHE A 694 -19.04 -6.89 -10.36
CA PHE A 694 -20.49 -6.91 -10.59
C PHE A 694 -20.91 -6.26 -11.94
N THR A 695 -19.98 -6.15 -12.89
CA THR A 695 -20.28 -5.77 -14.28
C THR A 695 -21.20 -6.79 -14.95
N GLN A 696 -22.12 -6.32 -15.78
CA GLN A 696 -23.10 -7.15 -16.48
C GLN A 696 -22.74 -7.31 -17.96
N ASP A 697 -22.53 -8.54 -18.43
CA ASP A 697 -22.37 -8.85 -19.85
C ASP A 697 -23.72 -8.72 -20.59
N LEU A 698 -24.05 -7.47 -20.96
CA LEU A 698 -25.25 -7.10 -21.69
C LEU A 698 -24.86 -6.37 -22.97
N SER A 699 -25.00 -7.05 -24.11
CA SER A 699 -24.75 -6.42 -25.41
C SER A 699 -25.68 -5.21 -25.64
N LYS A 700 -25.18 -4.20 -26.37
CA LYS A 700 -25.95 -3.01 -26.77
C LYS A 700 -27.32 -3.38 -27.36
N GLU A 701 -27.37 -4.32 -28.30
CA GLU A 701 -28.62 -4.82 -28.90
C GLU A 701 -29.59 -5.44 -27.88
N ARG A 702 -29.10 -5.99 -26.76
CA ARG A 702 -29.95 -6.51 -25.67
C ARG A 702 -30.55 -5.37 -24.84
N ILE A 703 -29.73 -4.36 -24.52
CA ILE A 703 -30.12 -3.16 -23.76
C ILE A 703 -31.16 -2.35 -24.55
N GLU A 704 -30.88 -2.05 -25.82
CA GLU A 704 -31.80 -1.30 -26.71
C GLU A 704 -33.20 -1.94 -26.77
N ARG A 705 -33.25 -3.27 -26.94
CA ARG A 705 -34.51 -4.03 -27.00
C ARG A 705 -35.22 -4.07 -25.64
N ALA A 706 -34.48 -4.23 -24.55
CA ALA A 706 -35.02 -4.25 -23.20
C ALA A 706 -35.69 -2.92 -22.83
N ILE A 707 -34.99 -1.80 -23.07
CA ILE A 707 -35.51 -0.45 -22.83
C ILE A 707 -36.67 -0.14 -23.78
N THR A 708 -36.55 -0.48 -25.06
CA THR A 708 -37.65 -0.32 -26.04
C THR A 708 -38.91 -1.06 -25.61
N ALA A 709 -38.79 -2.31 -25.15
CA ALA A 709 -39.91 -3.08 -24.63
C ALA A 709 -40.50 -2.46 -23.35
N TYR A 710 -39.66 -1.98 -22.44
CA TYR A 710 -40.07 -1.32 -21.21
C TYR A 710 -40.84 -0.01 -21.48
N LEU A 711 -40.31 0.88 -22.31
CA LEU A 711 -40.96 2.14 -22.69
C LEU A 711 -42.33 1.93 -23.34
N GLN A 712 -42.48 0.87 -24.13
CA GLN A 712 -43.76 0.45 -24.70
C GLN A 712 -44.75 -0.07 -23.65
N ALA A 713 -44.27 -0.73 -22.59
CA ALA A 713 -45.11 -1.17 -21.48
C ALA A 713 -45.55 0.00 -20.59
N ALA A 714 -44.70 1.01 -20.42
CA ALA A 714 -44.96 2.22 -19.63
C ALA A 714 -45.85 3.28 -20.32
N ASP A 715 -46.31 3.03 -21.56
CA ASP A 715 -47.00 4.01 -22.43
C ASP A 715 -46.24 5.34 -22.56
N ALA A 716 -44.91 5.25 -22.63
CA ALA A 716 -44.00 6.39 -22.65
C ALA A 716 -44.15 7.23 -23.94
N PRO A 717 -43.87 8.55 -23.90
CA PRO A 717 -44.00 9.42 -25.08
C PRO A 717 -43.05 9.03 -26.23
N VAL A 718 -41.98 8.30 -25.93
CA VAL A 718 -41.00 7.74 -26.88
C VAL A 718 -40.95 6.22 -26.69
N SER A 719 -40.86 5.47 -27.79
CA SER A 719 -41.00 4.00 -27.80
C SER A 719 -39.97 3.27 -28.68
N THR A 720 -38.85 3.95 -29.00
CA THR A 720 -37.65 3.38 -29.61
C THR A 720 -36.42 3.97 -28.93
N TRP A 721 -35.30 3.24 -28.97
CA TRP A 721 -34.01 3.67 -28.42
C TRP A 721 -33.55 5.04 -28.93
N GLU A 722 -33.56 5.27 -30.24
CA GLU A 722 -33.05 6.51 -30.85
C GLU A 722 -33.94 7.72 -30.49
N SER A 723 -35.25 7.48 -30.35
CA SER A 723 -36.20 8.51 -29.89
C SER A 723 -36.01 8.83 -28.41
N PHE A 724 -35.58 7.84 -27.61
CA PHE A 724 -35.29 8.00 -26.19
C PHE A 724 -33.99 8.78 -25.96
N ILE A 725 -32.88 8.36 -26.58
CA ILE A 725 -31.59 9.08 -26.49
C ILE A 725 -31.74 10.54 -26.95
N SER A 726 -32.34 10.78 -28.13
CA SER A 726 -32.56 12.13 -28.66
C SER A 726 -33.47 13.02 -27.77
N LEU A 727 -34.23 12.45 -26.85
CA LEU A 727 -35.05 13.19 -25.88
C LEU A 727 -34.32 13.41 -24.55
N VAL A 728 -33.43 12.49 -24.16
CA VAL A 728 -32.54 12.63 -22.99
C VAL A 728 -31.55 13.77 -23.20
N GLU A 729 -30.93 13.87 -24.38
CA GLU A 729 -29.98 14.94 -24.75
C GLU A 729 -30.62 16.34 -24.93
N HIS A 730 -31.94 16.47 -24.78
CA HIS A 730 -32.63 17.72 -25.08
C HIS A 730 -32.63 18.70 -23.90
N ASP A 731 -31.72 19.68 -23.93
CA ASP A 731 -31.55 20.74 -22.90
C ASP A 731 -32.48 21.96 -23.06
N GLY A 732 -33.36 21.96 -24.06
CA GLY A 732 -34.22 23.11 -24.37
C GLY A 732 -35.37 23.32 -23.37
N TRP A 733 -35.24 24.29 -22.46
CA TRP A 733 -36.28 24.60 -21.48
C TRP A 733 -37.58 25.18 -22.08
N GLY A 734 -38.73 24.63 -21.70
CA GLY A 734 -40.06 25.16 -22.02
C GLY A 734 -40.59 24.90 -23.44
N GLY A 735 -39.86 24.14 -24.27
CA GLY A 735 -40.35 23.63 -25.56
C GLY A 735 -41.37 22.50 -25.42
N ASP A 736 -41.89 21.98 -26.53
CA ASP A 736 -42.76 20.79 -26.48
C ASP A 736 -41.95 19.53 -26.10
N ALA A 737 -40.73 19.37 -26.63
CA ALA A 737 -39.80 18.32 -26.22
C ALA A 737 -39.42 18.36 -24.72
N GLY A 738 -39.34 19.55 -24.11
CA GLY A 738 -39.12 19.66 -22.66
C GLY A 738 -40.27 19.04 -21.84
N LYS A 739 -41.51 19.20 -22.28
CA LYS A 739 -42.68 18.57 -21.64
C LYS A 739 -42.74 17.07 -21.91
N GLU A 740 -42.24 16.62 -23.06
CA GLU A 740 -42.10 15.19 -23.38
C GLU A 740 -41.01 14.56 -22.50
N ARG A 741 -39.92 15.27 -22.19
CA ARG A 741 -38.88 14.86 -21.21
C ARG A 741 -39.45 14.78 -19.78
N ASP A 742 -40.21 15.80 -19.33
CA ASP A 742 -40.93 15.77 -18.05
C ASP A 742 -41.93 14.59 -17.97
N GLN A 743 -42.66 14.31 -19.05
CA GLN A 743 -43.59 13.19 -19.13
C GLN A 743 -42.86 11.85 -19.12
N LEU A 744 -41.76 11.73 -19.86
CA LEU A 744 -40.92 10.53 -19.87
C LEU A 744 -40.42 10.21 -18.47
N GLN A 745 -39.91 11.20 -17.72
CA GLN A 745 -39.45 11.00 -16.35
C GLN A 745 -40.53 10.33 -15.48
N GLY A 746 -41.78 10.83 -15.53
CA GLY A 746 -42.91 10.24 -14.81
C GLY A 746 -43.35 8.85 -15.29
N CYS A 747 -42.89 8.39 -16.46
CA CYS A 747 -43.07 7.02 -16.95
C CYS A 747 -41.95 6.07 -16.52
N LEU A 748 -40.76 6.56 -16.14
CA LEU A 748 -39.60 5.73 -15.74
C LEU A 748 -39.72 5.12 -14.33
N ASP A 749 -40.72 5.55 -13.57
CA ASP A 749 -41.14 4.93 -12.29
C ASP A 749 -42.21 3.84 -12.50
N TYR A 750 -42.58 3.51 -13.74
CA TYR A 750 -43.53 2.43 -14.02
C TYR A 750 -42.91 1.05 -13.73
N GLU A 751 -43.65 0.21 -13.00
CA GLU A 751 -43.31 -1.18 -12.75
C GLU A 751 -44.22 -2.12 -13.56
N PRO A 752 -43.69 -2.88 -14.54
CA PRO A 752 -44.45 -3.84 -15.32
C PRO A 752 -44.97 -5.02 -14.49
N ASP A 753 -46.17 -5.53 -14.85
CA ASP A 753 -46.75 -6.73 -14.24
C ASP A 753 -45.83 -7.96 -14.36
N ARG A 754 -45.85 -8.84 -13.36
CA ARG A 754 -45.00 -10.05 -13.30
C ARG A 754 -45.12 -10.96 -14.53
N GLU A 755 -46.33 -11.08 -15.08
CA GLU A 755 -46.61 -11.89 -16.28
C GLU A 755 -45.95 -11.30 -17.54
N TRP A 756 -45.74 -9.98 -17.61
CA TRP A 756 -45.08 -9.31 -18.74
C TRP A 756 -43.62 -9.75 -18.87
N TYR A 757 -42.88 -9.81 -17.76
CA TYR A 757 -41.47 -10.22 -17.74
C TYR A 757 -41.26 -11.64 -18.27
N ILE A 758 -42.14 -12.58 -17.90
CA ILE A 758 -42.09 -13.97 -18.39
C ILE A 758 -42.51 -14.04 -19.86
N SER A 759 -43.62 -13.39 -20.23
CA SER A 759 -44.27 -13.54 -21.54
C SER A 759 -43.58 -12.80 -22.69
N ASN A 760 -43.01 -11.62 -22.41
CA ASN A 760 -42.37 -10.80 -23.43
C ASN A 760 -40.94 -11.30 -23.69
N PRO A 761 -40.55 -11.63 -24.94
CA PRO A 761 -39.20 -12.12 -25.24
C PRO A 761 -38.10 -11.09 -24.96
N ASP A 762 -38.37 -9.80 -25.14
CA ASP A 762 -37.37 -8.74 -25.02
C ASP A 762 -37.34 -8.08 -23.62
N ALA A 763 -38.27 -8.41 -22.72
CA ALA A 763 -38.27 -7.87 -21.35
C ALA A 763 -36.99 -8.21 -20.57
N HIS A 764 -36.60 -7.34 -19.63
CA HIS A 764 -35.45 -7.53 -18.74
C HIS A 764 -35.72 -6.83 -17.40
N THR A 765 -35.39 -7.43 -16.26
CA THR A 765 -35.68 -6.85 -14.92
C THR A 765 -34.96 -5.52 -14.69
N LEU A 766 -33.69 -5.40 -15.13
CA LEU A 766 -32.95 -4.15 -15.09
C LEU A 766 -33.46 -3.04 -16.03
N ALA A 767 -34.35 -3.32 -17.01
CA ALA A 767 -34.74 -2.33 -18.02
C ALA A 767 -35.25 -0.97 -17.47
N PRO A 768 -36.05 -0.91 -16.37
CA PRO A 768 -36.43 0.36 -15.74
C PRO A 768 -35.23 1.10 -15.15
N ALA A 769 -34.27 0.37 -14.57
CA ALA A 769 -33.07 0.95 -13.97
C ALA A 769 -32.11 1.49 -15.03
N LEU A 770 -31.86 0.73 -16.10
CA LEU A 770 -31.04 1.18 -17.23
C LEU A 770 -31.65 2.44 -17.87
N ALA A 771 -32.97 2.47 -18.06
CA ALA A 771 -33.64 3.66 -18.59
C ALA A 771 -33.55 4.87 -17.65
N ARG A 772 -33.66 4.70 -16.32
CA ARG A 772 -33.43 5.79 -15.35
C ARG A 772 -31.98 6.25 -15.30
N ALA A 773 -31.01 5.33 -15.27
CA ALA A 773 -29.59 5.63 -15.28
C ALA A 773 -29.25 6.48 -16.52
N ILE A 774 -29.60 6.02 -17.72
CA ILE A 774 -29.34 6.76 -18.97
C ILE A 774 -30.06 8.11 -19.01
N PHE A 775 -31.30 8.21 -18.52
CA PHE A 775 -32.04 9.47 -18.45
C PHE A 775 -31.38 10.50 -17.52
N HIS A 776 -30.71 10.03 -16.48
CA HIS A 776 -29.97 10.82 -15.50
C HIS A 776 -28.44 10.83 -15.76
N ALA A 777 -27.98 10.38 -16.93
CA ALA A 777 -26.55 10.32 -17.23
C ALA A 777 -25.98 11.73 -17.52
N GLU A 778 -25.10 12.17 -16.64
CA GLU A 778 -24.40 13.46 -16.69
C GLU A 778 -23.00 13.30 -17.27
N ASP A 779 -22.45 14.35 -17.88
CA ASP A 779 -21.06 14.40 -18.35
C ASP A 779 -20.09 14.37 -17.15
N ARG A 780 -19.09 13.50 -17.21
CA ARG A 780 -18.10 13.25 -16.16
C ARG A 780 -16.65 13.35 -16.67
N GLY A 781 -16.43 14.08 -17.76
CA GLY A 781 -15.10 14.21 -18.38
C GLY A 781 -14.71 12.99 -19.23
N ASN A 782 -13.53 13.05 -19.85
CA ASN A 782 -12.96 11.97 -20.68
C ASN A 782 -13.89 11.38 -21.76
N GLY A 783 -14.79 12.22 -22.29
CA GLY A 783 -15.81 11.82 -23.27
C GLY A 783 -16.86 10.85 -22.71
N ARG A 784 -17.04 10.81 -21.38
CA ARG A 784 -17.94 9.89 -20.68
C ARG A 784 -19.15 10.58 -20.08
N ARG A 785 -20.28 9.90 -20.18
CA ARG A 785 -21.52 10.23 -19.47
C ARG A 785 -21.92 9.08 -18.57
N VAL A 786 -22.15 9.35 -17.29
CA VAL A 786 -22.48 8.32 -16.30
C VAL A 786 -23.76 8.66 -15.56
N GLY A 787 -24.61 7.65 -15.41
CA GLY A 787 -25.82 7.72 -14.60
C GLY A 787 -25.87 6.57 -13.59
N LYS A 788 -26.09 6.90 -12.32
CA LYS A 788 -26.20 5.95 -11.21
C LYS A 788 -27.59 6.04 -10.58
N THR A 789 -28.28 4.91 -10.43
CA THR A 789 -29.65 4.87 -9.88
C THR A 789 -29.84 3.69 -8.93
N PRO A 790 -30.53 3.87 -7.79
CA PRO A 790 -30.96 2.74 -6.98
C PRO A 790 -32.07 1.98 -7.70
N HIS A 791 -32.02 0.65 -7.65
CA HIS A 791 -33.05 -0.22 -8.18
C HIS A 791 -33.41 -1.27 -7.15
N GLN A 792 -34.69 -1.62 -7.09
CA GLN A 792 -35.15 -2.82 -6.41
C GLN A 792 -35.62 -3.79 -7.50
N PRO A 793 -34.88 -4.88 -7.78
CA PRO A 793 -35.31 -5.88 -8.75
C PRO A 793 -36.66 -6.47 -8.30
N PRO A 794 -37.64 -6.62 -9.22
CA PRO A 794 -38.99 -7.00 -8.85
C PRO A 794 -39.02 -8.40 -8.24
N ARG A 795 -39.57 -8.52 -7.02
CA ARG A 795 -39.81 -9.82 -6.38
C ARG A 795 -41.01 -10.49 -7.04
N LEU A 796 -40.73 -11.45 -7.91
CA LEU A 796 -41.75 -12.13 -8.72
C LEU A 796 -42.47 -13.28 -7.96
N ASP A 797 -42.03 -13.62 -6.74
CA ASP A 797 -42.61 -14.67 -5.91
C ASP A 797 -43.95 -14.26 -5.26
N ALA A 798 -44.87 -15.21 -5.11
CA ALA A 798 -46.28 -14.93 -4.79
C ALA A 798 -46.56 -14.26 -3.41
N ASN A 799 -45.57 -14.15 -2.53
CA ASN A 799 -45.74 -13.69 -1.14
C ASN A 799 -44.99 -12.39 -0.79
N ALA A 800 -44.14 -11.86 -1.66
CA ALA A 800 -43.46 -10.58 -1.41
C ALA A 800 -44.46 -9.41 -1.34
N GLY A 801 -44.28 -8.56 -0.32
CA GLY A 801 -44.93 -7.24 -0.21
C GLY A 801 -43.99 -6.12 -0.68
N ASP A 802 -44.57 -5.04 -1.19
CA ASP A 802 -43.86 -4.02 -1.98
C ASP A 802 -43.27 -2.86 -1.15
N ASP A 803 -43.31 -2.91 0.19
CA ASP A 803 -43.08 -1.74 1.08
C ASP A 803 -41.70 -1.73 1.79
N ASP A 804 -40.94 -2.82 1.73
CA ASP A 804 -39.65 -2.96 2.44
C ASP A 804 -38.47 -2.81 1.47
N GLY A 805 -37.84 -1.63 1.44
CA GLY A 805 -36.73 -1.24 0.56
C GLY A 805 -35.39 -1.98 0.76
N TRP A 806 -35.46 -3.19 1.33
CA TRP A 806 -34.38 -4.12 1.61
C TRP A 806 -33.72 -4.68 0.35
N ASN A 807 -34.48 -4.93 -0.73
CA ASN A 807 -33.99 -5.55 -1.97
C ASN A 807 -33.29 -4.56 -2.93
N ARG A 808 -32.53 -3.60 -2.42
CA ARG A 808 -31.83 -2.58 -3.23
C ARG A 808 -30.53 -3.12 -3.86
N VAL A 809 -30.23 -2.62 -5.06
CA VAL A 809 -28.96 -2.69 -5.77
C VAL A 809 -28.68 -1.32 -6.40
N TRP A 810 -27.43 -1.01 -6.69
CA TRP A 810 -27.02 0.20 -7.41
C TRP A 810 -26.75 -0.15 -8.87
N VAL A 811 -27.41 0.53 -9.80
CA VAL A 811 -27.19 0.34 -11.24
C VAL A 811 -26.48 1.58 -11.77
N THR A 812 -25.23 1.39 -12.19
CA THR A 812 -24.41 2.41 -12.88
C THR A 812 -24.36 2.07 -14.37
N VAL A 813 -24.52 3.08 -15.21
CA VAL A 813 -24.35 2.95 -16.66
C VAL A 813 -23.39 4.04 -17.12
N ALA A 814 -22.26 3.62 -17.71
CA ALA A 814 -21.32 4.49 -18.39
C ALA A 814 -21.55 4.46 -19.91
N MET A 815 -21.48 5.62 -20.55
CA MET A 815 -21.68 5.83 -21.98
C MET A 815 -20.59 6.74 -22.55
N ASP A 816 -20.25 6.58 -23.82
CA ASP A 816 -19.38 7.50 -24.54
C ASP A 816 -20.14 8.67 -25.23
N GLU A 817 -19.40 9.54 -25.90
CA GLU A 817 -19.93 10.70 -26.65
C GLU A 817 -20.91 10.32 -27.78
N ASP A 818 -20.80 9.10 -28.34
CA ASP A 818 -21.70 8.59 -29.39
C ASP A 818 -23.00 7.99 -28.79
N ASN A 819 -23.13 7.99 -27.46
CA ASN A 819 -24.17 7.34 -26.66
C ASN A 819 -24.15 5.79 -26.72
N ASP A 820 -22.97 5.20 -26.97
CA ASP A 820 -22.79 3.76 -26.89
C ASP A 820 -22.53 3.38 -25.42
N VAL A 821 -23.26 2.35 -24.95
CA VAL A 821 -23.12 1.87 -23.56
C VAL A 821 -21.80 1.11 -23.43
N ARG A 822 -20.96 1.60 -22.54
CA ARG A 822 -19.62 1.10 -22.22
C ARG A 822 -19.69 0.00 -21.18
N THR A 823 -20.20 0.37 -20.01
CA THR A 823 -20.23 -0.47 -18.81
C THR A 823 -21.62 -0.40 -18.19
N VAL A 824 -22.11 -1.55 -17.73
CA VAL A 824 -23.30 -1.66 -16.88
C VAL A 824 -22.88 -2.39 -15.61
N ARG A 825 -22.76 -1.67 -14.50
CA ARG A 825 -22.46 -2.25 -13.18
C ARG A 825 -23.75 -2.39 -12.37
N THR A 826 -23.94 -3.54 -11.73
CA THR A 826 -25.02 -3.71 -10.76
C THR A 826 -24.44 -4.09 -9.41
N ALA A 827 -23.98 -3.12 -8.62
CA ALA A 827 -23.42 -3.41 -7.31
C ALA A 827 -24.52 -3.77 -6.28
N PRO A 828 -24.33 -4.80 -5.44
CA PRO A 828 -25.23 -5.09 -4.32
C PRO A 828 -25.16 -3.97 -3.28
N ASP A 829 -26.30 -3.61 -2.68
CA ASP A 829 -26.34 -2.57 -1.65
C ASP A 829 -25.87 -3.12 -0.29
N LEU A 830 -24.58 -3.02 0.01
CA LEU A 830 -24.01 -3.57 1.25
C LEU A 830 -24.24 -2.71 2.49
N SER A 831 -24.85 -1.52 2.39
CA SER A 831 -25.14 -0.58 3.50
C SER A 831 -26.12 -1.09 4.59
N GLN A 832 -26.44 -2.37 4.60
CA GLN A 832 -27.23 -3.06 5.64
C GLN A 832 -26.48 -4.23 6.27
N ALA A 833 -25.24 -4.50 5.83
CA ALA A 833 -24.31 -5.37 6.52
C ALA A 833 -23.98 -4.78 7.90
N ARG A 834 -23.45 -5.63 8.77
CA ARG A 834 -22.85 -5.22 10.04
C ARG A 834 -21.38 -4.82 9.86
N SER A 835 -20.68 -5.44 8.93
CA SER A 835 -19.33 -5.07 8.52
C SER A 835 -19.12 -5.54 7.08
N VAL A 836 -18.23 -4.89 6.34
CA VAL A 836 -17.82 -5.30 4.98
C VAL A 836 -16.32 -5.43 4.97
N ILE A 837 -15.83 -6.67 4.89
CA ILE A 837 -14.40 -6.99 4.99
C ILE A 837 -13.94 -7.58 3.66
N GLY A 838 -13.19 -6.82 2.88
CA GLY A 838 -12.47 -7.35 1.73
C GLY A 838 -11.21 -8.10 2.16
N LEU A 839 -10.80 -9.13 1.42
CA LEU A 839 -9.53 -9.83 1.59
C LEU A 839 -8.80 -9.82 0.25
N ASP A 840 -7.78 -8.99 0.14
CA ASP A 840 -6.99 -8.82 -1.08
C ASP A 840 -5.49 -9.01 -0.79
N ALA A 841 -4.70 -9.24 -1.82
CA ALA A 841 -3.24 -9.26 -1.73
C ALA A 841 -2.65 -7.93 -2.17
N HIS A 842 -3.31 -7.18 -3.05
CA HIS A 842 -2.88 -5.88 -3.53
C HIS A 842 -4.14 -5.08 -3.84
N PRO A 843 -4.86 -4.61 -2.80
CA PRO A 843 -6.15 -3.96 -2.97
C PRO A 843 -6.01 -2.65 -3.73
N ALA A 844 -6.97 -2.39 -4.62
CA ALA A 844 -7.18 -1.08 -5.22
C ALA A 844 -8.49 -0.49 -4.68
N GLN A 845 -8.37 0.52 -3.81
CA GLN A 845 -9.50 1.15 -3.14
C GLN A 845 -10.59 1.66 -4.11
N PRO A 846 -10.26 2.29 -5.26
CA PRO A 846 -11.24 2.74 -6.24
C PRO A 846 -12.13 1.62 -6.81
N VAL A 847 -11.54 0.44 -7.06
CA VAL A 847 -12.24 -0.68 -7.71
C VAL A 847 -13.07 -1.48 -6.70
N TRP A 848 -12.59 -1.59 -5.46
CA TRP A 848 -13.39 -2.05 -4.34
C TRP A 848 -14.58 -1.11 -4.06
N ALA A 849 -14.39 0.21 -4.12
CA ALA A 849 -15.43 1.20 -3.84
C ALA A 849 -16.61 1.19 -4.84
N VAL A 850 -16.37 0.95 -6.14
CA VAL A 850 -17.46 0.84 -7.14
C VAL A 850 -18.27 -0.46 -7.01
N ASN A 851 -17.67 -1.52 -6.48
CA ASN A 851 -18.30 -2.85 -6.39
C ASN A 851 -18.90 -3.16 -5.01
N THR A 852 -18.46 -2.49 -3.93
CA THR A 852 -18.89 -2.77 -2.55
C THR A 852 -19.58 -1.57 -1.88
N VAL A 853 -18.82 -0.71 -1.19
CA VAL A 853 -19.28 0.48 -0.48
C VAL A 853 -18.36 1.66 -0.81
N PRO A 854 -18.88 2.89 -1.00
CA PRO A 854 -18.10 3.97 -1.63
C PRO A 854 -16.91 4.51 -0.82
N HIS A 855 -16.81 4.17 0.46
CA HIS A 855 -15.85 4.69 1.43
C HIS A 855 -15.14 3.53 2.15
N ILE A 856 -14.90 2.44 1.42
CA ILE A 856 -14.15 1.29 1.93
C ILE A 856 -12.68 1.67 2.07
N ASP A 857 -12.07 1.46 3.23
CA ASP A 857 -10.66 1.81 3.51
C ASP A 857 -9.74 0.59 3.45
N THR A 858 -8.42 0.75 3.29
CA THR A 858 -7.46 -0.36 3.31
C THR A 858 -6.77 -0.48 4.68
N THR A 859 -6.73 -1.70 5.24
CA THR A 859 -6.00 -2.01 6.47
C THR A 859 -4.92 -3.06 6.18
N SER A 860 -3.65 -2.68 6.30
CA SER A 860 -2.51 -3.61 6.10
C SER A 860 -2.30 -4.52 7.31
N VAL A 861 -2.03 -5.81 7.06
CA VAL A 861 -1.66 -6.78 8.11
C VAL A 861 -0.17 -6.74 8.44
N LEU A 862 0.66 -6.42 7.46
CA LEU A 862 2.11 -6.28 7.58
C LEU A 862 2.53 -4.99 6.88
N ASP A 863 3.40 -4.21 7.49
CA ASP A 863 4.06 -3.07 6.85
C ASP A 863 4.97 -3.52 5.69
N PRO A 864 5.32 -2.60 4.74
CA PRO A 864 5.96 -2.98 3.49
C PRO A 864 7.29 -3.73 3.64
N GLU A 865 8.12 -3.36 4.62
CA GLU A 865 9.39 -4.04 4.89
C GLU A 865 9.15 -5.45 5.48
N GLU A 866 8.31 -5.59 6.51
CA GLU A 866 7.94 -6.90 7.06
C GLU A 866 7.36 -7.83 5.99
N ARG A 867 6.49 -7.30 5.12
CA ARG A 867 5.91 -8.02 3.99
C ARG A 867 6.98 -8.52 3.01
N ARG A 868 7.95 -7.67 2.65
CA ARG A 868 9.07 -8.01 1.76
C ARG A 868 9.97 -9.08 2.38
N LEU A 869 10.35 -8.91 3.64
CA LEU A 869 11.22 -9.83 4.37
C LEU A 869 10.55 -11.18 4.65
N TRP A 870 9.26 -11.19 5.03
CA TRP A 870 8.45 -12.40 5.19
C TRP A 870 8.33 -13.18 3.88
N ARG A 871 8.00 -12.50 2.77
CA ARG A 871 7.92 -13.10 1.42
C ARG A 871 9.22 -13.82 1.05
N ARG A 872 10.36 -13.13 1.21
CA ARG A 872 11.69 -13.62 0.81
C ARG A 872 12.23 -14.72 1.72
N TYR A 873 12.05 -14.61 3.04
CA TYR A 873 12.80 -15.43 4.02
C TYR A 873 11.97 -16.44 4.83
N GLU A 874 10.70 -16.17 5.13
CA GLU A 874 9.81 -17.14 5.80
C GLU A 874 9.04 -17.97 4.77
N ARG A 875 8.41 -17.30 3.79
CA ARG A 875 7.69 -17.96 2.70
C ARG A 875 8.64 -18.56 1.65
N GLY A 876 9.82 -17.99 1.44
CA GLY A 876 10.82 -18.50 0.49
C GLY A 876 10.55 -18.17 -0.98
N LEU A 877 9.78 -17.12 -1.28
CA LEU A 877 9.57 -16.63 -2.65
C LEU A 877 10.57 -15.49 -2.97
N ARG A 878 11.45 -15.70 -3.95
CA ARG A 878 12.37 -14.68 -4.50
C ARG A 878 11.91 -14.27 -5.89
N VAL A 879 11.76 -12.97 -6.13
CA VAL A 879 11.33 -12.41 -7.42
C VAL A 879 12.48 -11.70 -8.13
N VAL A 880 12.86 -12.15 -9.31
CA VAL A 880 13.88 -11.49 -10.15
C VAL A 880 13.19 -10.80 -11.32
N GLN A 881 13.19 -9.48 -11.33
CA GLN A 881 12.68 -8.71 -12.46
C GLN A 881 13.70 -8.71 -13.60
N VAL A 882 13.28 -9.12 -14.80
CA VAL A 882 14.13 -9.25 -16.00
C VAL A 882 13.81 -8.12 -16.98
N GLY A 883 14.66 -7.10 -17.00
CA GLY A 883 14.48 -5.86 -17.75
C GLY A 883 13.55 -4.85 -17.06
N ASP A 884 13.55 -3.63 -17.60
CA ASP A 884 12.80 -2.45 -17.14
C ASP A 884 11.51 -2.19 -17.94
N ALA A 885 11.30 -2.88 -19.06
CA ALA A 885 10.20 -2.61 -19.96
C ALA A 885 8.85 -3.19 -19.50
N THR A 886 7.80 -2.36 -19.52
CA THR A 886 6.39 -2.75 -19.59
C THR A 886 6.14 -3.66 -20.80
N ARG A 887 5.70 -4.91 -20.55
CA ARG A 887 5.43 -5.92 -21.60
C ARG A 887 3.97 -6.41 -21.60
N PRO A 888 3.03 -5.64 -22.18
CA PRO A 888 1.62 -6.00 -22.23
C PRO A 888 1.39 -7.02 -23.35
N LEU A 889 1.15 -8.28 -23.01
CA LEU A 889 1.05 -9.37 -23.99
C LEU A 889 -0.39 -9.75 -24.36
N ALA A 890 -1.39 -9.10 -23.77
CA ALA A 890 -2.81 -9.38 -23.99
C ALA A 890 -3.24 -9.40 -25.47
N SER A 891 -2.65 -8.55 -26.33
CA SER A 891 -2.90 -8.55 -27.79
C SER A 891 -2.04 -9.54 -28.59
N GLY A 892 -0.95 -10.05 -27.99
CA GLY A 892 0.11 -10.82 -28.65
C GLY A 892 1.01 -10.00 -29.60
N GLU A 893 0.69 -8.73 -29.88
CA GLU A 893 1.43 -7.89 -30.84
C GLU A 893 2.85 -7.57 -30.35
N TYR A 894 3.00 -7.34 -29.05
CA TYR A 894 4.28 -7.00 -28.41
C TYR A 894 5.12 -8.23 -28.03
N PHE A 895 4.71 -9.45 -28.43
CA PHE A 895 5.43 -10.67 -28.07
C PHE A 895 6.70 -10.86 -28.92
N GLN A 896 7.85 -10.77 -28.25
CA GLN A 896 9.17 -10.87 -28.87
C GLN A 896 9.71 -12.31 -28.73
N ARG A 897 9.26 -13.21 -29.63
CA ARG A 897 9.56 -14.66 -29.60
C ARG A 897 11.05 -14.96 -29.43
N ASP A 898 11.92 -14.37 -30.24
CA ASP A 898 13.36 -14.66 -30.24
C ASP A 898 14.04 -14.27 -28.90
N GLN A 899 13.53 -13.22 -28.24
CA GLN A 899 13.99 -12.85 -26.90
C GLN A 899 13.44 -13.82 -25.83
N ALA A 900 12.16 -14.21 -25.90
CA ALA A 900 11.59 -15.20 -24.98
C ALA A 900 12.30 -16.57 -25.09
N GLU A 901 12.64 -17.00 -26.31
CA GLU A 901 13.47 -18.17 -26.59
C GLU A 901 14.87 -18.04 -25.97
N THR A 902 15.52 -16.88 -26.13
CA THR A 902 16.82 -16.58 -25.51
C THR A 902 16.78 -16.75 -23.98
N LEU A 903 15.75 -16.22 -23.32
CA LEU A 903 15.59 -16.32 -21.87
C LEU A 903 15.28 -17.75 -21.42
N VAL A 904 14.34 -18.44 -22.09
CA VAL A 904 13.96 -19.82 -21.76
C VAL A 904 15.14 -20.78 -21.93
N GLU A 905 15.92 -20.66 -23.01
CA GLU A 905 17.14 -21.46 -23.21
C GLU A 905 18.20 -21.19 -22.13
N HIS A 906 18.37 -19.93 -21.71
CA HIS A 906 19.32 -19.57 -20.65
C HIS A 906 18.90 -20.16 -19.31
N LEU A 907 17.64 -19.96 -18.88
CA LEU A 907 17.09 -20.53 -17.65
C LEU A 907 17.15 -22.06 -17.65
N ARG A 908 16.91 -22.71 -18.80
CA ARG A 908 17.04 -24.17 -18.96
C ARG A 908 18.49 -24.64 -18.89
N ALA A 909 19.45 -23.85 -19.35
CA ALA A 909 20.87 -24.16 -19.25
C ALA A 909 21.43 -24.00 -17.81
N GLU A 910 20.99 -22.97 -17.09
CA GLU A 910 21.43 -22.68 -15.71
C GLU A 910 20.75 -23.62 -14.69
N TYR A 911 19.42 -23.73 -14.72
CA TYR A 911 18.64 -24.45 -13.71
C TYR A 911 18.29 -25.91 -14.10
N GLY A 912 18.50 -26.29 -15.37
CA GLY A 912 18.22 -27.64 -15.86
C GLY A 912 16.77 -28.07 -15.60
N ASP A 913 16.59 -29.30 -15.09
CA ASP A 913 15.27 -29.88 -14.78
C ASP A 913 14.50 -29.17 -13.65
N ALA A 914 15.11 -28.22 -12.93
CA ALA A 914 14.40 -27.39 -11.94
C ALA A 914 13.56 -26.27 -12.58
N PHE A 915 13.93 -25.81 -13.79
CA PHE A 915 13.12 -24.88 -14.57
C PHE A 915 12.30 -25.64 -15.61
N ARG A 916 10.97 -25.50 -15.52
CA ARG A 916 10.02 -26.17 -16.43
C ARG A 916 8.64 -25.51 -16.53
N THR A 917 8.29 -24.50 -15.73
CA THR A 917 6.95 -23.90 -15.73
C THR A 917 6.99 -22.41 -16.07
N ALA A 918 5.94 -21.93 -16.74
CA ALA A 918 5.79 -20.52 -17.07
C ALA A 918 4.33 -20.06 -16.97
N ILE A 919 4.13 -18.77 -16.68
CA ILE A 919 2.83 -18.09 -16.68
C ILE A 919 2.89 -16.92 -17.68
N THR A 920 1.86 -16.73 -18.50
CA THR A 920 1.79 -15.63 -19.48
C THR A 920 0.35 -15.27 -19.84
N THR A 921 0.10 -14.51 -20.91
CA THR A 921 -1.28 -14.24 -21.40
C THR A 921 -1.76 -15.33 -22.36
N SER A 922 -3.06 -15.63 -22.34
CA SER A 922 -3.68 -16.69 -23.18
C SER A 922 -3.51 -16.47 -24.69
N SER A 923 -3.28 -15.23 -25.10
CA SER A 923 -2.92 -14.82 -26.46
C SER A 923 -1.59 -15.39 -26.96
N VAL A 924 -0.61 -15.61 -26.07
CA VAL A 924 0.76 -16.04 -26.41
C VAL A 924 1.13 -17.39 -25.81
N GLU A 925 0.30 -17.95 -24.93
CA GLU A 925 0.56 -19.22 -24.23
C GLU A 925 1.03 -20.34 -25.19
N SER A 926 0.33 -20.58 -26.30
CA SER A 926 0.76 -21.60 -27.27
C SER A 926 2.11 -21.31 -27.93
N GLN A 927 2.51 -20.04 -28.06
CA GLN A 927 3.84 -19.70 -28.56
C GLN A 927 4.92 -19.91 -27.51
N LEU A 928 4.60 -19.74 -26.22
CA LEU A 928 5.51 -20.03 -25.11
C LEU A 928 5.63 -21.55 -24.86
N GLN A 929 4.55 -22.30 -25.06
CA GLN A 929 4.55 -23.77 -25.08
C GLN A 929 5.49 -24.32 -26.16
N ASP A 930 5.45 -23.80 -27.39
CA ASP A 930 6.40 -24.17 -28.45
C ASP A 930 7.86 -23.96 -27.98
N ILE A 931 8.16 -22.81 -27.37
CA ILE A 931 9.51 -22.43 -26.93
C ILE A 931 10.00 -23.35 -25.80
N LEU A 932 9.11 -23.75 -24.88
CA LEU A 932 9.44 -24.70 -23.81
C LEU A 932 9.70 -26.12 -24.36
N ASP A 933 8.92 -26.59 -25.34
CA ASP A 933 9.13 -27.89 -26.01
C ASP A 933 10.46 -27.89 -26.79
N ASP A 934 10.74 -26.82 -27.55
CA ASP A 934 12.02 -26.64 -28.26
C ASP A 934 13.23 -26.61 -27.29
N ALA A 935 13.08 -26.03 -26.09
CA ALA A 935 14.07 -26.07 -25.01
C ALA A 935 14.14 -27.42 -24.26
N GLY A 936 13.30 -28.40 -24.60
CA GLY A 936 13.31 -29.74 -24.02
C GLY A 936 12.62 -29.84 -22.66
N VAL A 937 11.49 -29.15 -22.49
CA VAL A 937 10.54 -29.35 -21.39
C VAL A 937 9.41 -30.28 -21.88
N ASP A 938 9.26 -31.45 -21.26
CA ASP A 938 8.15 -32.37 -21.55
C ASP A 938 6.81 -31.90 -20.92
N ASP A 939 5.70 -32.36 -21.50
CA ASP A 939 4.31 -32.16 -21.01
C ASP A 939 3.90 -30.67 -20.86
N VAL A 940 4.28 -29.80 -21.81
CA VAL A 940 4.10 -28.33 -21.75
C VAL A 940 2.68 -27.83 -21.43
N ASP A 941 1.63 -28.55 -21.86
CA ASP A 941 0.23 -28.22 -21.55
C ASP A 941 -0.05 -28.21 -20.03
N ASP A 942 0.60 -29.08 -19.25
CA ASP A 942 0.49 -29.15 -17.78
C ASP A 942 1.50 -28.19 -17.10
N ARG A 943 2.35 -27.50 -17.87
CA ARG A 943 3.47 -26.66 -17.41
C ARG A 943 3.30 -25.18 -17.72
N THR A 944 2.35 -24.81 -18.55
CA THR A 944 1.90 -23.43 -18.71
C THR A 944 0.59 -23.17 -17.97
N MET A 945 0.39 -21.90 -17.70
CA MET A 945 -0.84 -21.33 -17.18
C MET A 945 -0.98 -19.95 -17.80
N HIS A 946 -2.19 -19.50 -18.09
CA HIS A 946 -2.42 -18.12 -18.46
C HIS A 946 -3.08 -17.33 -17.34
N TYR A 947 -2.81 -16.03 -17.30
CA TYR A 947 -3.49 -15.10 -16.40
C TYR A 947 -5.02 -15.22 -16.50
N GLY A 948 -5.68 -15.33 -15.36
CA GLY A 948 -7.07 -15.77 -15.19
C GLY A 948 -7.18 -17.17 -14.57
N GLU A 949 -6.33 -18.13 -14.96
CA GLU A 949 -6.35 -19.49 -14.40
C GLU A 949 -5.71 -19.59 -13.02
N GLU A 950 -4.86 -18.63 -12.62
CA GLU A 950 -4.18 -18.68 -11.33
C GLU A 950 -5.19 -18.72 -10.16
N LYS A 951 -6.37 -18.12 -10.34
CA LYS A 951 -7.46 -18.10 -9.35
C LYS A 951 -8.10 -19.49 -9.08
N SER A 952 -7.85 -20.49 -9.93
CA SER A 952 -8.39 -21.87 -9.76
C SER A 952 -7.34 -22.99 -9.84
N ARG A 953 -6.11 -22.71 -10.30
CA ARG A 953 -5.03 -23.71 -10.42
C ARG A 953 -3.95 -23.54 -9.35
N ASN A 954 -3.55 -24.66 -8.76
CA ASN A 954 -2.61 -24.72 -7.64
C ASN A 954 -1.32 -25.50 -8.00
N ASP A 955 -1.15 -25.88 -9.26
CA ASP A 955 -0.22 -26.91 -9.73
C ASP A 955 1.27 -26.54 -9.59
N PHE A 956 1.60 -25.25 -9.46
CA PHE A 956 2.99 -24.75 -9.39
C PHE A 956 3.49 -24.50 -7.96
N ALA A 957 2.72 -24.89 -6.94
CA ALA A 957 3.03 -24.64 -5.52
C ALA A 957 4.41 -25.18 -5.06
N ASP A 958 4.82 -26.32 -5.63
CA ASP A 958 6.05 -27.06 -5.30
C ASP A 958 7.19 -26.84 -6.33
N GLU A 959 7.02 -25.94 -7.31
CA GLU A 959 8.00 -25.70 -8.36
C GLU A 959 9.08 -24.71 -7.90
N GLY A 960 10.36 -25.09 -8.03
CA GLY A 960 11.49 -24.33 -7.48
C GLY A 960 12.01 -23.18 -8.36
N VAL A 961 11.73 -23.20 -9.66
CA VAL A 961 12.09 -22.13 -10.61
C VAL A 961 10.96 -21.94 -11.62
N GLY A 962 10.52 -20.69 -11.80
CA GLY A 962 9.43 -20.34 -12.71
C GLY A 962 9.67 -19.06 -13.50
N LEU A 963 8.97 -18.93 -14.62
CA LEU A 963 8.93 -17.71 -15.44
C LEU A 963 7.53 -17.09 -15.42
N VAL A 964 7.44 -15.77 -15.33
CA VAL A 964 6.24 -14.96 -15.58
C VAL A 964 6.58 -14.03 -16.74
N GLU A 965 5.99 -14.28 -17.90
CA GLU A 965 6.32 -13.65 -19.18
C GLU A 965 5.26 -12.60 -19.54
N GLY A 966 5.63 -11.32 -19.46
CA GLY A 966 4.76 -10.16 -19.72
C GLY A 966 3.70 -9.91 -18.65
N CYS A 967 2.70 -9.08 -18.95
CA CYS A 967 1.52 -8.83 -18.13
C CYS A 967 0.21 -8.76 -18.97
N ILE A 968 -0.95 -8.86 -18.30
CA ILE A 968 -2.22 -8.36 -18.88
C ILE A 968 -2.15 -6.84 -18.99
N ASP A 969 -2.89 -6.26 -19.92
CA ASP A 969 -3.21 -4.83 -19.91
C ASP A 969 -4.68 -4.63 -20.34
N PRO A 970 -5.53 -3.95 -19.54
CA PRO A 970 -6.95 -3.76 -19.84
C PRO A 970 -7.23 -2.64 -20.87
N GLY A 971 -6.24 -1.84 -21.26
CA GLY A 971 -6.44 -0.66 -22.13
C GLY A 971 -6.88 0.60 -21.37
N ASP A 972 -6.70 1.78 -21.95
CA ASP A 972 -6.99 3.05 -21.25
C ASP A 972 -8.48 3.22 -20.99
N GLU A 973 -9.29 2.71 -21.91
CA GLU A 973 -10.75 2.72 -21.87
C GLU A 973 -11.34 2.15 -20.58
N PHE A 974 -10.74 1.08 -20.02
CA PHE A 974 -11.14 0.50 -18.73
C PHE A 974 -10.94 1.48 -17.57
N VAL A 975 -9.82 2.19 -17.57
CA VAL A 975 -9.48 3.20 -16.55
C VAL A 975 -10.42 4.40 -16.67
N LEU A 976 -10.64 4.90 -17.89
CA LEU A 976 -11.56 6.02 -18.15
C LEU A 976 -13.02 5.69 -17.82
N ASP A 977 -13.46 4.47 -18.11
CA ASP A 977 -14.81 4.01 -17.77
C ASP A 977 -14.99 3.96 -16.23
N LEU A 978 -13.97 3.54 -15.46
CA LEU A 978 -14.00 3.50 -13.99
C LEU A 978 -13.86 4.87 -13.31
N LEU A 979 -12.97 5.75 -13.78
CA LEU A 979 -12.84 7.13 -13.28
C LEU A 979 -14.18 7.87 -13.40
N ALA A 980 -14.87 7.71 -14.52
CA ALA A 980 -16.19 8.29 -14.73
C ALA A 980 -17.28 7.67 -13.83
N GLU A 981 -17.18 6.38 -13.46
CA GLU A 981 -18.06 5.76 -12.44
C GLU A 981 -17.83 6.31 -11.01
N LEU A 982 -16.63 6.83 -10.75
CA LEU A 982 -16.19 7.39 -9.47
C LEU A 982 -16.32 8.91 -9.34
N ASP A 983 -16.66 9.62 -10.43
CA ASP A 983 -16.69 11.10 -10.52
C ASP A 983 -15.30 11.76 -10.49
N LEU A 984 -14.32 11.14 -11.15
CA LEU A 984 -12.91 11.55 -11.20
C LEU A 984 -12.44 11.86 -12.64
N ASP A 985 -11.44 12.74 -12.79
CA ASP A 985 -10.93 13.23 -14.07
C ASP A 985 -9.39 13.09 -14.22
N ALA A 986 -9.00 12.13 -15.07
CA ALA A 986 -7.63 11.98 -15.56
C ALA A 986 -7.62 11.48 -17.01
N ALA A 987 -6.77 12.09 -17.83
CA ALA A 987 -6.60 11.79 -19.24
C ALA A 987 -5.35 10.90 -19.47
N PRO A 988 -5.32 10.08 -20.54
CA PRO A 988 -4.13 9.31 -20.89
C PRO A 988 -2.99 10.25 -21.34
N GLU A 989 -1.79 10.10 -20.77
CA GLU A 989 -0.60 10.86 -21.16
C GLU A 989 -0.24 10.66 -22.64
N THR A 990 0.05 11.75 -23.35
CA THR A 990 0.35 11.73 -24.80
C THR A 990 1.59 12.55 -25.16
N VAL A 991 2.33 12.06 -26.16
CA VAL A 991 3.56 12.66 -26.69
C VAL A 991 3.36 13.10 -28.14
N ASP A 992 3.97 14.20 -28.55
CA ASP A 992 3.92 14.68 -29.93
C ASP A 992 5.00 13.99 -30.77
N VAL A 993 4.57 13.12 -31.69
CA VAL A 993 5.44 12.42 -32.65
C VAL A 993 5.08 12.89 -34.05
N ASP A 994 6.02 13.57 -34.73
CA ASP A 994 5.84 14.14 -36.07
C ASP A 994 4.61 15.08 -36.26
N GLY A 995 4.06 15.64 -35.18
CA GLY A 995 2.86 16.49 -35.19
C GLY A 995 1.53 15.75 -35.02
N GLU A 996 1.55 14.45 -34.72
CA GLU A 996 0.42 13.67 -34.24
C GLU A 996 0.62 13.35 -32.76
N GLN A 997 -0.46 13.38 -31.96
CA GLN A 997 -0.41 13.04 -30.54
C GLN A 997 -0.54 11.53 -30.40
N GLU A 998 0.54 10.86 -30.02
CA GLU A 998 0.60 9.43 -29.77
C GLU A 998 0.57 9.14 -28.26
N ARG A 999 0.17 7.93 -27.87
CA ARG A 999 0.13 7.52 -26.45
C ARG A 999 1.56 7.43 -25.90
N ALA A 1000 1.82 8.05 -24.74
CA ALA A 1000 3.12 7.92 -24.09
C ALA A 1000 3.45 6.47 -23.73
N HIS A 1001 4.72 6.08 -23.90
CA HIS A 1001 5.23 4.79 -23.44
C HIS A 1001 5.11 4.67 -21.90
N GLY A 1002 4.98 3.46 -21.37
CA GLY A 1002 4.67 3.20 -19.96
C GLY A 1002 3.18 3.35 -19.59
N ARG A 1003 2.44 4.18 -20.34
CA ARG A 1003 0.99 4.45 -20.20
C ARG A 1003 0.58 5.19 -18.92
N GLY A 1004 1.31 6.24 -18.58
CA GLY A 1004 0.92 7.18 -17.51
C GLY A 1004 -0.40 7.91 -17.77
N PHE A 1005 -0.90 8.63 -16.76
CA PHE A 1005 -2.09 9.48 -16.85
C PHE A 1005 -1.75 10.88 -16.31
N GLU A 1006 -2.42 11.90 -16.83
CA GLU A 1006 -2.31 13.29 -16.41
C GLU A 1006 -3.69 13.83 -16.00
N GLY A 1007 -3.77 14.61 -14.92
CA GLY A 1007 -5.04 15.12 -14.42
C GLY A 1007 -4.97 15.47 -12.93
N ALA A 1008 -6.13 15.76 -12.35
CA ALA A 1008 -6.25 15.87 -10.89
C ALA A 1008 -6.17 14.46 -10.24
N ASP A 1009 -6.80 13.48 -10.87
CA ASP A 1009 -6.97 12.12 -10.35
C ASP A 1009 -6.03 11.11 -11.03
N ALA A 1010 -4.87 11.58 -11.50
CA ALA A 1010 -3.87 10.79 -12.23
C ALA A 1010 -3.30 9.64 -11.38
N ASP A 1011 -3.20 9.84 -10.06
CA ASP A 1011 -2.72 8.81 -9.14
C ASP A 1011 -3.76 7.70 -8.96
N THR A 1012 -5.05 8.06 -8.86
CA THR A 1012 -6.16 7.10 -8.85
C THR A 1012 -6.27 6.33 -10.16
N ALA A 1013 -6.02 6.99 -11.30
CA ALA A 1013 -5.95 6.34 -12.61
C ALA A 1013 -4.81 5.30 -12.68
N ARG A 1014 -3.67 5.60 -12.05
CA ARG A 1014 -2.53 4.67 -11.93
C ARG A 1014 -2.88 3.48 -11.03
N GLU A 1015 -3.54 3.71 -9.90
CA GLU A 1015 -4.01 2.65 -9.00
C GLU A 1015 -5.01 1.70 -9.69
N ILE A 1016 -5.98 2.25 -10.44
CA ILE A 1016 -6.93 1.46 -11.24
C ILE A 1016 -6.21 0.62 -12.32
N LEU A 1017 -5.12 1.14 -12.92
CA LEU A 1017 -4.33 0.38 -13.88
C LEU A 1017 -3.47 -0.71 -13.19
N ALA A 1018 -2.91 -0.40 -12.03
CA ALA A 1018 -2.13 -1.32 -11.20
C ALA A 1018 -2.98 -2.49 -10.67
N SER A 1019 -4.25 -2.25 -10.32
CA SER A 1019 -5.20 -3.26 -9.84
C SER A 1019 -5.34 -4.47 -10.78
N VAL A 1020 -5.12 -4.25 -12.08
CA VAL A 1020 -5.08 -5.31 -13.10
C VAL A 1020 -3.63 -5.73 -13.37
N ARG A 1021 -2.76 -4.80 -13.77
CA ARG A 1021 -1.39 -5.10 -14.25
C ARG A 1021 -0.54 -5.76 -13.17
N GLU A 1022 -0.43 -5.09 -12.03
CA GLU A 1022 0.50 -5.42 -10.96
C GLU A 1022 -0.04 -6.54 -10.09
N ASN A 1023 -1.35 -6.51 -9.77
CA ASN A 1023 -2.01 -7.56 -9.00
C ASN A 1023 -1.92 -8.92 -9.71
N HIS A 1024 -2.27 -9.02 -11.01
CA HIS A 1024 -2.16 -10.30 -11.73
C HIS A 1024 -0.71 -10.81 -11.80
N THR A 1025 0.28 -9.94 -12.02
CA THR A 1025 1.71 -10.32 -12.01
C THR A 1025 2.16 -10.83 -10.63
N ALA A 1026 1.76 -10.15 -9.55
CA ALA A 1026 2.02 -10.58 -8.18
C ALA A 1026 1.28 -11.87 -7.81
N GLN A 1027 0.06 -12.08 -8.29
CA GLN A 1027 -0.71 -13.32 -8.10
C GLN A 1027 -0.14 -14.50 -8.89
N ALA A 1028 0.41 -14.25 -10.08
CA ALA A 1028 1.09 -15.26 -10.91
C ALA A 1028 2.41 -15.71 -10.27
N ALA A 1029 3.32 -14.78 -9.96
CA ALA A 1029 4.53 -15.09 -9.20
C ALA A 1029 4.18 -15.69 -7.82
N GLY A 1030 3.08 -15.25 -7.23
CA GLY A 1030 2.49 -15.77 -6.00
C GLY A 1030 1.97 -17.21 -6.06
N ARG A 1031 1.90 -17.88 -7.22
CA ARG A 1031 1.56 -19.32 -7.30
C ARG A 1031 2.72 -20.24 -6.89
N TYR A 1032 3.94 -19.74 -6.93
CA TYR A 1032 5.16 -20.44 -6.50
C TYR A 1032 5.40 -20.25 -5.00
N ALA A 1033 6.14 -21.18 -4.37
CA ALA A 1033 6.42 -21.18 -2.93
C ALA A 1033 5.15 -20.89 -2.08
N ARG A 1034 4.12 -21.73 -2.28
CA ARG A 1034 2.76 -21.50 -1.77
C ARG A 1034 2.49 -22.12 -0.39
N ASN A 1035 3.44 -22.90 0.13
CA ASN A 1035 3.34 -23.55 1.43
C ASN A 1035 4.36 -22.98 2.43
N PRO A 1036 4.09 -21.80 3.05
CA PRO A 1036 5.01 -21.15 3.98
C PRO A 1036 5.16 -21.86 5.34
N ASP A 1037 4.56 -23.05 5.52
CA ASP A 1037 4.77 -23.95 6.66
C ASP A 1037 5.78 -25.07 6.36
N ASP A 1038 6.17 -25.27 5.09
CA ASP A 1038 7.17 -26.27 4.68
C ASP A 1038 8.51 -25.57 4.34
N PRO A 1039 9.58 -25.78 5.14
CA PRO A 1039 10.89 -25.17 4.89
C PRO A 1039 11.55 -25.55 3.57
N GLU A 1040 11.09 -26.62 2.91
CA GLU A 1040 11.57 -27.02 1.58
C GLU A 1040 10.75 -26.35 0.44
N SER A 1041 9.67 -25.64 0.74
CA SER A 1041 8.91 -24.83 -0.23
C SER A 1041 9.64 -23.50 -0.46
N HIS A 1042 10.41 -23.43 -1.54
CA HIS A 1042 11.11 -22.22 -1.96
C HIS A 1042 11.11 -22.08 -3.48
N ALA A 1043 11.06 -20.87 -4.00
CA ALA A 1043 11.06 -20.63 -5.44
C ALA A 1043 11.78 -19.34 -5.84
N THR A 1044 12.52 -19.40 -6.95
CA THR A 1044 12.97 -18.20 -7.68
C THR A 1044 12.07 -18.03 -8.89
N VAL A 1045 11.37 -16.89 -8.97
CA VAL A 1045 10.50 -16.55 -10.11
C VAL A 1045 11.11 -15.40 -10.88
N PHE A 1046 11.39 -15.64 -12.16
CA PHE A 1046 11.82 -14.60 -13.10
C PHE A 1046 10.57 -13.93 -13.67
N VAL A 1047 10.47 -12.62 -13.55
CA VAL A 1047 9.32 -11.81 -13.97
C VAL A 1047 9.79 -10.84 -15.05
N ARG A 1048 9.39 -11.07 -16.30
CA ARG A 1048 9.85 -10.29 -17.45
C ARG A 1048 8.85 -9.19 -17.80
N THR A 1049 8.69 -8.25 -16.88
CA THR A 1049 7.96 -6.98 -17.03
C THR A 1049 8.25 -6.12 -15.79
N ASP A 1050 8.19 -4.80 -15.92
CA ASP A 1050 8.18 -3.85 -14.78
C ASP A 1050 6.85 -3.83 -14.01
N ALA A 1051 5.79 -4.41 -14.60
CA ALA A 1051 4.40 -4.28 -14.20
C ALA A 1051 4.07 -5.13 -12.96
N MET A 1052 4.71 -4.82 -11.84
CA MET A 1052 4.54 -5.46 -10.54
C MET A 1052 4.53 -4.41 -9.42
N PRO A 1053 3.99 -4.74 -8.23
CA PRO A 1053 3.92 -3.79 -7.12
C PRO A 1053 5.30 -3.29 -6.69
N ALA A 1054 5.34 -2.08 -6.13
CA ALA A 1054 6.53 -1.56 -5.44
C ALA A 1054 7.06 -2.58 -4.42
N ASP A 1055 8.39 -2.69 -4.30
CA ASP A 1055 9.10 -3.67 -3.46
C ASP A 1055 8.78 -5.16 -3.70
N PHE A 1056 8.07 -5.48 -4.80
CA PHE A 1056 7.85 -6.88 -5.20
C PHE A 1056 9.10 -7.52 -5.80
N ALA A 1057 9.91 -6.77 -6.56
CA ALA A 1057 11.20 -7.23 -7.07
C ALA A 1057 12.23 -7.38 -5.93
N ASP A 1058 12.83 -8.57 -5.81
CA ASP A 1058 13.92 -8.87 -4.87
C ASP A 1058 15.32 -8.55 -5.44
N VAL A 1059 15.42 -8.59 -6.76
CA VAL A 1059 16.58 -8.22 -7.60
C VAL A 1059 16.01 -7.72 -8.93
N GLN A 1060 16.56 -6.64 -9.48
CA GLN A 1060 16.34 -6.19 -10.85
C GLN A 1060 17.61 -6.47 -11.66
N VAL A 1061 17.46 -7.00 -12.87
CA VAL A 1061 18.57 -7.34 -13.77
C VAL A 1061 18.28 -6.81 -15.18
N SER A 1062 19.32 -6.43 -15.92
CA SER A 1062 19.24 -5.98 -17.32
C SER A 1062 18.53 -7.01 -18.20
N GLY A 1063 18.78 -8.30 -17.96
CA GLY A 1063 18.14 -9.40 -18.66
C GLY A 1063 18.76 -9.63 -20.03
N ILE A 1064 18.01 -9.39 -21.10
CA ILE A 1064 18.38 -9.87 -22.44
C ILE A 1064 19.18 -8.79 -23.18
N GLU A 1065 20.51 -8.85 -23.06
CA GLU A 1065 21.41 -7.90 -23.73
C GLU A 1065 21.50 -8.12 -25.25
N TRP A 1066 21.46 -9.38 -25.71
CA TRP A 1066 21.71 -9.69 -27.11
C TRP A 1066 21.16 -11.04 -27.56
N THR A 1067 20.09 -11.02 -28.36
CA THR A 1067 19.60 -12.19 -29.10
C THR A 1067 20.42 -12.44 -30.37
N PHE A 1068 20.84 -13.69 -30.60
CA PHE A 1068 21.57 -14.11 -31.79
C PHE A 1068 20.63 -14.31 -32.99
N THR A 1069 21.02 -13.74 -34.13
CA THR A 1069 20.47 -14.15 -35.44
C THR A 1069 20.87 -15.59 -35.79
N ASP A 1070 20.14 -16.26 -36.70
CA ASP A 1070 20.46 -17.61 -37.21
C ASP A 1070 21.95 -17.79 -37.52
N VAL A 1071 22.55 -16.80 -38.20
CA VAL A 1071 23.96 -16.80 -38.59
C VAL A 1071 24.92 -16.73 -37.39
N GLN A 1072 24.53 -16.04 -36.33
CA GLN A 1072 25.31 -15.94 -35.09
C GLN A 1072 25.17 -17.22 -34.26
N ARG A 1073 23.97 -17.83 -34.23
CA ARG A 1073 23.78 -19.18 -33.67
C ARG A 1073 24.65 -20.21 -34.40
N ASP A 1074 24.68 -20.21 -35.74
CA ASP A 1074 25.57 -21.08 -36.55
C ASP A 1074 27.06 -20.88 -36.21
N ILE A 1075 27.51 -19.63 -36.00
CA ILE A 1075 28.89 -19.28 -35.61
C ILE A 1075 29.23 -19.88 -34.24
N VAL A 1076 28.32 -19.73 -33.28
CA VAL A 1076 28.49 -20.19 -31.90
C VAL A 1076 28.42 -21.72 -31.81
N GLU A 1077 27.47 -22.38 -32.48
CA GLU A 1077 27.40 -23.84 -32.55
C GLU A 1077 28.64 -24.44 -33.25
N THR A 1078 29.15 -23.79 -34.30
CA THR A 1078 30.39 -24.21 -34.96
C THR A 1078 31.60 -24.14 -34.03
N LEU A 1079 31.68 -23.11 -33.18
CA LEU A 1079 32.77 -22.96 -32.21
C LEU A 1079 32.64 -23.95 -31.04
N ARG A 1080 31.44 -24.08 -30.44
CA ARG A 1080 31.12 -25.03 -29.35
C ARG A 1080 31.30 -26.50 -29.76
N SER A 1081 30.89 -26.86 -30.97
CA SER A 1081 31.03 -28.24 -31.48
C SER A 1081 32.47 -28.60 -31.86
N SER A 1082 33.38 -27.62 -31.89
CA SER A 1082 34.79 -27.86 -32.16
C SER A 1082 35.51 -28.45 -30.94
N THR A 1083 36.40 -29.41 -31.20
CA THR A 1083 37.27 -30.01 -30.17
C THR A 1083 38.62 -29.30 -30.04
N THR A 1084 38.80 -28.18 -30.74
CA THR A 1084 40.03 -27.39 -30.80
C THR A 1084 39.72 -25.92 -31.09
N SER A 1085 40.50 -25.00 -30.53
CA SER A 1085 40.41 -23.57 -30.84
C SER A 1085 40.50 -23.30 -32.36
N MET A 1086 39.62 -22.45 -32.90
CA MET A 1086 39.50 -22.15 -34.34
C MET A 1086 39.85 -20.69 -34.63
N THR A 1087 40.34 -20.39 -35.84
CA THR A 1087 40.40 -18.99 -36.30
C THR A 1087 39.03 -18.54 -36.80
N ALA A 1088 38.71 -17.24 -36.68
CA ALA A 1088 37.51 -16.63 -37.28
C ALA A 1088 37.39 -16.87 -38.81
N ARG A 1089 38.48 -17.27 -39.49
CA ARG A 1089 38.48 -17.65 -40.90
C ARG A 1089 37.99 -19.09 -41.14
N GLU A 1090 38.26 -20.00 -40.22
CA GLU A 1090 37.82 -21.39 -40.30
C GLU A 1090 36.33 -21.47 -39.99
N VAL A 1091 35.88 -20.85 -38.88
CA VAL A 1091 34.45 -20.70 -38.55
C VAL A 1091 33.66 -20.05 -39.69
N ALA A 1092 34.18 -18.94 -40.28
CA ALA A 1092 33.54 -18.31 -41.44
C ALA A 1092 33.46 -19.20 -42.69
N ALA A 1093 34.40 -20.16 -42.86
CA ALA A 1093 34.40 -21.08 -43.99
C ALA A 1093 33.40 -22.23 -43.81
N ASP A 1094 33.17 -22.65 -42.56
CA ASP A 1094 32.25 -23.74 -42.22
C ASP A 1094 30.79 -23.25 -42.16
N VAL A 1095 30.53 -22.06 -41.59
CA VAL A 1095 29.21 -21.38 -41.60
C VAL A 1095 28.87 -20.76 -42.97
N GLY A 1096 29.89 -20.36 -43.75
CA GLY A 1096 29.70 -19.81 -45.09
C GLY A 1096 29.50 -18.29 -45.17
N VAL A 1097 29.90 -17.55 -44.13
CA VAL A 1097 29.77 -16.09 -44.02
C VAL A 1097 31.12 -15.36 -44.12
N THR A 1098 31.15 -14.04 -43.89
CA THR A 1098 32.40 -13.28 -43.99
C THR A 1098 33.24 -13.41 -42.73
N LYS A 1099 34.57 -13.48 -42.88
CA LYS A 1099 35.52 -13.49 -41.75
C LYS A 1099 35.35 -12.28 -40.82
N GLU A 1100 34.92 -11.14 -41.36
CA GLU A 1100 34.72 -9.92 -40.58
C GLU A 1100 33.49 -10.02 -39.67
N HIS A 1101 32.38 -10.57 -40.18
CA HIS A 1101 31.18 -10.79 -39.40
C HIS A 1101 31.41 -11.80 -38.26
N VAL A 1102 32.15 -12.88 -38.54
CA VAL A 1102 32.59 -13.83 -37.49
C VAL A 1102 33.49 -13.15 -36.46
N ARG A 1103 34.46 -12.33 -36.90
CA ARG A 1103 35.33 -11.59 -35.98
C ARG A 1103 34.50 -10.66 -35.08
N GLN A 1104 33.65 -9.82 -35.64
CA GLN A 1104 32.77 -8.93 -34.85
C GLN A 1104 31.88 -9.68 -33.86
N THR A 1105 31.39 -10.87 -34.22
CA THR A 1105 30.58 -11.71 -33.33
C THR A 1105 31.42 -12.28 -32.19
N LEU A 1106 32.63 -12.80 -32.48
CA LEU A 1106 33.49 -13.41 -31.48
C LEU A 1106 34.18 -12.38 -30.58
N ASP A 1107 34.58 -11.22 -31.10
CA ASP A 1107 35.18 -10.13 -30.33
C ASP A 1107 34.14 -9.52 -29.35
N ARG A 1108 32.84 -9.48 -29.72
CA ARG A 1108 31.76 -9.09 -28.78
C ARG A 1108 31.59 -10.13 -27.67
N LEU A 1109 31.69 -11.43 -27.99
CA LEU A 1109 31.59 -12.51 -27.00
C LEU A 1109 32.86 -12.63 -26.11
N GLU A 1110 34.01 -12.21 -26.62
CA GLU A 1110 35.27 -12.08 -25.87
C GLU A 1110 35.16 -10.97 -24.82
N GLY A 1111 34.60 -9.81 -25.19
CA GLY A 1111 34.29 -8.72 -24.24
C GLY A 1111 33.17 -9.04 -23.23
N MET A 1112 32.58 -10.23 -23.30
CA MET A 1112 31.55 -10.77 -22.40
C MET A 1112 32.04 -12.05 -21.70
N ASP A 1113 33.36 -12.28 -21.65
CA ASP A 1113 34.06 -13.46 -21.09
C ASP A 1113 33.54 -14.84 -21.55
N SER A 1114 32.74 -14.88 -22.62
CA SER A 1114 32.09 -16.10 -23.13
C SER A 1114 32.98 -16.89 -24.11
N VAL A 1115 34.09 -16.29 -24.55
CA VAL A 1115 35.04 -16.83 -25.54
C VAL A 1115 36.47 -16.47 -25.18
N GLN A 1116 37.34 -17.46 -25.02
CA GLN A 1116 38.77 -17.21 -24.88
C GLN A 1116 39.43 -16.92 -26.23
N ALA A 1117 40.05 -15.76 -26.35
CA ALA A 1117 40.89 -15.39 -27.50
C ALA A 1117 42.39 -15.55 -27.19
N PHE A 1118 43.07 -16.31 -28.03
CA PHE A 1118 44.52 -16.48 -28.00
C PHE A 1118 45.17 -15.67 -29.12
N GLU A 1119 45.49 -14.42 -28.82
CA GLU A 1119 46.21 -13.51 -29.72
C GLU A 1119 47.46 -14.17 -30.31
N GLY A 1120 47.59 -14.10 -31.64
CA GLY A 1120 48.76 -14.63 -32.37
C GLY A 1120 48.97 -16.15 -32.29
N GLY A 1121 48.10 -16.91 -31.60
CA GLY A 1121 48.25 -18.36 -31.42
C GLY A 1121 48.11 -19.18 -32.71
N GLY A 1122 47.39 -18.65 -33.70
CA GLY A 1122 47.08 -19.30 -34.97
C GLY A 1122 48.14 -19.15 -36.05
N ALA A 1123 47.99 -19.92 -37.12
CA ALA A 1123 48.89 -19.86 -38.27
C ALA A 1123 48.92 -18.45 -38.88
N HIS A 1124 50.13 -17.91 -39.06
CA HIS A 1124 50.39 -16.53 -39.52
C HIS A 1124 50.03 -15.42 -38.51
N GLY A 1125 49.88 -15.73 -37.22
CA GLY A 1125 49.59 -14.74 -36.19
C GLY A 1125 48.11 -14.35 -36.14
N ALA A 1126 47.21 -15.26 -36.53
CA ALA A 1126 45.78 -15.07 -36.36
C ALA A 1126 45.36 -15.42 -34.93
N THR A 1127 44.41 -14.67 -34.37
CA THR A 1127 43.72 -15.03 -33.12
C THR A 1127 43.03 -16.39 -33.28
N LEU A 1128 43.19 -17.25 -32.27
CA LEU A 1128 42.43 -18.48 -32.12
C LEU A 1128 41.39 -18.25 -31.03
N TYR A 1129 40.14 -18.56 -31.31
CA TYR A 1129 39.05 -18.49 -30.35
C TYR A 1129 38.72 -19.90 -29.85
N ALA A 1130 38.35 -20.03 -28.59
CA ALA A 1130 37.84 -21.25 -27.98
C ALA A 1130 36.58 -20.94 -27.17
N ASP A 1131 35.67 -21.90 -27.12
CA ASP A 1131 34.52 -21.88 -26.21
C ASP A 1131 35.01 -21.89 -24.75
N ASP A 1132 34.50 -20.96 -23.94
CA ASP A 1132 34.73 -20.88 -22.48
C ASP A 1132 33.41 -20.75 -21.68
N GLY A 1133 32.27 -20.92 -22.36
CA GLY A 1133 30.95 -20.62 -21.77
C GLY A 1133 29.93 -20.06 -22.77
N LEU A 1134 30.06 -20.38 -24.06
CA LEU A 1134 29.24 -19.78 -25.13
C LEU A 1134 27.73 -19.90 -24.87
N PRO A 1135 26.93 -18.81 -25.01
CA PRO A 1135 25.47 -18.86 -24.90
C PRO A 1135 24.78 -19.58 -26.07
N ASN A 1136 23.56 -20.09 -25.91
CA ASN A 1136 22.86 -20.82 -26.98
C ASN A 1136 22.18 -19.89 -28.01
N ALA A 1137 21.03 -19.29 -27.69
CA ALA A 1137 20.32 -18.33 -28.54
C ALA A 1137 20.69 -16.86 -28.32
N GLY A 1138 21.43 -16.51 -27.26
CA GLY A 1138 21.82 -15.13 -26.98
C GLY A 1138 22.43 -14.91 -25.60
N VAL A 1139 22.96 -13.72 -25.35
CA VAL A 1139 23.49 -13.29 -24.05
C VAL A 1139 22.34 -12.77 -23.20
N VAL A 1140 22.28 -13.26 -21.96
CA VAL A 1140 21.39 -12.79 -20.90
C VAL A 1140 22.28 -12.53 -19.68
N ASP A 1141 22.20 -11.32 -19.14
CA ASP A 1141 22.77 -10.97 -17.85
C ASP A 1141 21.67 -11.03 -16.78
N LEU A 1142 21.84 -11.97 -15.85
CA LEU A 1142 21.01 -12.10 -14.65
C LEU A 1142 21.80 -11.69 -13.40
N GLY A 1143 23.00 -11.11 -13.55
CA GLY A 1143 23.94 -10.83 -12.47
C GLY A 1143 24.37 -12.08 -11.69
N ASN A 1144 24.97 -11.88 -10.51
CA ASN A 1144 25.23 -12.96 -9.56
C ASN A 1144 23.93 -13.38 -8.82
N THR A 1145 22.90 -13.84 -9.56
CA THR A 1145 21.69 -14.42 -8.98
C THR A 1145 21.88 -15.84 -8.45
N ALA A 1146 22.92 -16.54 -8.89
CA ALA A 1146 23.19 -17.92 -8.52
C ALA A 1146 23.36 -18.11 -7.00
N ASN A 1147 22.57 -19.02 -6.42
CA ASN A 1147 22.76 -19.54 -5.06
C ASN A 1147 23.96 -20.51 -5.01
N ASP A 1148 25.10 -20.14 -5.58
CA ASP A 1148 26.26 -21.00 -5.66
C ASP A 1148 26.88 -21.12 -4.26
N ALA A 1149 26.72 -22.30 -3.65
CA ALA A 1149 27.21 -22.55 -2.31
C ALA A 1149 28.73 -22.37 -2.32
N VAL A 1150 29.24 -21.36 -1.58
CA VAL A 1150 30.65 -20.95 -1.56
C VAL A 1150 31.59 -22.15 -1.36
N LEU A 1151 32.03 -22.71 -2.49
CA LEU A 1151 32.83 -23.93 -2.57
C LEU A 1151 34.28 -23.67 -2.99
N ASP A 1152 34.71 -22.40 -2.95
CA ASP A 1152 36.14 -22.07 -2.97
C ASP A 1152 36.60 -21.36 -1.68
N THR A 1153 37.03 -22.18 -0.72
CA THR A 1153 37.60 -21.77 0.56
C THR A 1153 39.09 -21.41 0.45
N TYR A 1154 39.46 -20.49 -0.43
CA TYR A 1154 40.82 -19.93 -0.54
C TYR A 1154 40.72 -18.43 -0.92
N THR A 1155 41.30 -17.45 -0.21
CA THR A 1155 42.59 -17.50 0.49
C THR A 1155 42.75 -16.46 1.64
N TRP A 1156 42.25 -16.73 2.85
CA TRP A 1156 42.73 -16.00 4.04
C TRP A 1156 44.13 -16.49 4.45
N SER A 1157 45.17 -15.91 3.84
CA SER A 1157 46.58 -16.30 4.05
C SER A 1157 47.22 -15.74 5.34
N LEU A 1158 46.55 -15.90 6.48
CA LEU A 1158 47.07 -15.50 7.80
C LEU A 1158 47.03 -16.62 8.86
N ALA A 1159 47.31 -17.86 8.43
CA ALA A 1159 47.53 -18.99 9.32
C ALA A 1159 48.98 -19.01 9.86
N ILE A 1160 49.15 -18.46 11.06
CA ILE A 1160 50.26 -18.83 11.96
C ILE A 1160 50.33 -20.36 12.05
N ARG A 1161 51.52 -20.93 11.79
CA ARG A 1161 51.73 -22.38 11.86
C ARG A 1161 51.55 -22.90 13.29
N ASP A 1162 50.76 -23.95 13.43
CA ASP A 1162 51.02 -25.02 14.40
C ASP A 1162 50.74 -26.41 13.77
N PRO A 1163 51.31 -27.51 14.31
CA PRO A 1163 51.69 -28.67 13.50
C PRO A 1163 50.61 -29.73 13.28
N ALA A 1164 50.82 -30.51 12.21
CA ALA A 1164 49.94 -31.56 11.74
C ALA A 1164 49.65 -32.69 12.78
N PRO A 1165 48.45 -33.31 12.73
CA PRO A 1165 48.09 -34.41 13.62
C PRO A 1165 48.82 -35.70 13.26
N SER A 1166 49.63 -36.23 14.18
CA SER A 1166 50.25 -37.55 14.03
C SER A 1166 49.36 -38.67 14.59
N VAL A 1167 48.94 -39.55 13.68
CA VAL A 1167 48.33 -40.87 13.85
C VAL A 1167 48.59 -41.53 15.22
N ASP A 1168 47.52 -41.94 15.91
CA ASP A 1168 47.61 -42.65 17.19
C ASP A 1168 47.87 -44.16 17.01
N ALA A 1169 48.93 -44.68 17.65
CA ALA A 1169 49.27 -46.09 17.65
C ALA A 1169 50.11 -46.51 18.88
N LEU A 1170 49.42 -46.74 20.00
CA LEU A 1170 49.72 -47.73 21.03
C LEU A 1170 51.02 -47.62 21.89
N THR A 1171 50.77 -47.70 23.20
CA THR A 1171 51.55 -48.34 24.29
C THR A 1171 52.50 -47.55 25.21
N THR A 1172 52.06 -47.50 26.47
CA THR A 1172 52.81 -47.66 27.74
C THR A 1172 53.72 -46.53 28.27
N GLY A 1173 53.25 -45.89 29.36
CA GLY A 1173 53.97 -45.98 30.64
C GLY A 1173 54.27 -44.70 31.44
N SER A 1174 53.71 -44.66 32.66
CA SER A 1174 54.30 -44.08 33.88
C SER A 1174 54.29 -42.55 34.16
N SER A 1175 53.34 -42.17 35.04
CA SER A 1175 53.54 -41.48 36.34
C SER A 1175 53.86 -39.97 36.47
N THR A 1176 53.31 -39.43 37.57
CA THR A 1176 53.68 -38.20 38.34
C THR A 1176 53.44 -36.87 37.63
N ASP A 1177 52.44 -36.07 38.04
CA ASP A 1177 52.30 -35.27 39.28
C ASP A 1177 52.89 -33.86 39.10
N ASP A 1178 52.02 -32.84 38.98
CA ASP A 1178 51.99 -31.66 39.89
C ASP A 1178 50.97 -30.59 39.41
N GLN A 1179 50.00 -30.26 40.27
CA GLN A 1179 49.32 -28.94 40.36
C GLN A 1179 50.06 -28.10 41.42
N PRO A 1180 49.90 -26.75 41.58
CA PRO A 1180 48.80 -25.86 41.14
C PRO A 1180 49.38 -24.57 40.42
N ALA A 1181 48.80 -23.36 40.34
CA ALA A 1181 47.64 -22.75 41.03
C ALA A 1181 47.01 -21.52 40.32
N THR A 1182 45.69 -21.39 40.53
CA THR A 1182 44.88 -20.17 40.76
C THR A 1182 45.52 -18.77 40.72
N SER A 1183 44.88 -17.83 40.02
CA SER A 1183 44.07 -16.77 40.67
C SER A 1183 43.15 -16.04 39.67
N VAL A 1184 41.95 -15.68 40.11
CA VAL A 1184 40.93 -14.89 39.39
C VAL A 1184 40.79 -13.55 40.10
N TRP A 1185 40.51 -12.46 39.36
CA TRP A 1185 39.78 -11.20 39.72
C TRP A 1185 40.36 -10.01 38.94
N ASP A 1186 39.70 -8.87 38.76
CA ASP A 1186 38.28 -8.43 38.65
C ASP A 1186 38.36 -6.92 38.36
N TRP A 1187 37.44 -6.33 37.59
CA TRP A 1187 37.71 -5.13 36.79
C TRP A 1187 37.02 -3.83 37.23
N ARG A 1188 36.58 -3.71 38.49
CA ARG A 1188 35.89 -2.49 38.98
C ARG A 1188 36.68 -1.67 40.01
N ASN A 1189 36.89 -0.40 39.67
CA ASN A 1189 37.33 0.77 40.48
C ASN A 1189 38.80 0.73 40.95
N THR A 1190 39.64 1.75 40.72
CA THR A 1190 39.41 3.19 40.99
C THR A 1190 40.39 4.10 40.23
N SER A 1191 39.88 5.28 39.83
CA SER A 1191 40.50 6.62 39.98
C SER A 1191 41.99 6.83 39.66
N ASP A 1192 42.26 7.56 38.58
CA ASP A 1192 42.71 8.96 38.65
C ASP A 1192 42.09 9.75 37.47
#